data_AF-A0A2N6JUF2-F1
#
_entry.id   AF-A0A2N6JUF2-F1
#
_cell.length_a   1.000
_cell.length_b   1.000
_cell.length_c   1.000
_cell.angle_alpha   90.00
_cell.angle_beta   90.00
_cell.angle_gamma   90.00
#
_symmetry.space_group_name_H-M   'P 1'
#
loop_
_entity.id
_entity.type
_entity.pdbx_description
1 polymer ?
#
loop_
_entity_poly.entity_id
_entity_poly.type
_entity_poly.pdbx_seq_one_letter_code
_entity_poly.pdbx_strand_id
1 'polypeptide(L)'
;MKYYYTLPPLLIGVSIVLVQAQVVVALSSQEVENIGREITVRIVDSQNPIVSGSGVLIKHSGNTYTILTAYHVVKDSSKYEIITPDQKSNPIKSVKRLSGADLAVVEFNSSNNYKIAKIGNSDKATASTTVYVAGFPVQRGAIPNPTLFFNKGQVQANGAAQGDGYNIIYDNDTLGGMSGGPVLNEQGEVVAIHGRADEQTINELSQTKIVTGLGITIYSALRQLSAVGVDVGVRPPDVVAAAPKADDFFITAKEKKKNRDYEGAIADVNEAIRLNPNYAEAYKLRSSIRIFPFRDEQGAIADINQAIKINPKDAEAYILKGLAVPYMNVGKTPSRNQWIKDIQEQIADFSQAIKVNPNYVNAYLARGSKYYFLANFPEFKNTPLASEYAKAAIADYTQIIKINPDNPLGYKLRADALSNFGDWKGAVADYNQLLKLNPNVAADDTYGLRGFARWKLGDKKGALEDLNQALKINPKDKSLYGVRGDIRAELGDKQGAITDYKQAIKQKSSSLIIFLPIEFRSDLDYVNAILKINPNDAEAYKSARQIRFQQGKYKEAIADFDKVLTINPNDAEAYAGRGASRYKLGDKQGALADLTQAIKINPNHGEAYINRGVIRAELGDTQGGLEDLNQALKINPQDATAYNNRGTARYLSGDKQGAIEDFSQAIEINPNNANAYKNRGNIRAESGDKNRGIQDLQKAAELFQRQGNNESYKKTLQLILKYQ
;
A
#
# COMPACT_ATOMS: atom_id res chain seq x y z
N MET A 1 3.05 74.12 -79.08
CA MET A 1 4.44 74.16 -78.57
C MET A 1 4.56 73.18 -77.42
N LYS A 2 5.33 72.10 -77.59
CA LYS A 2 5.63 71.10 -76.54
C LYS A 2 7.02 71.40 -76.00
N TYR A 3 7.14 71.75 -74.72
CA TYR A 3 8.43 71.98 -74.07
C TYR A 3 8.91 70.68 -73.43
N TYR A 4 10.08 70.20 -73.85
CA TYR A 4 10.83 69.13 -73.20
C TYR A 4 11.81 69.77 -72.22
N TYR A 5 11.68 69.45 -70.93
CA TYR A 5 12.71 69.73 -69.93
C TYR A 5 13.54 68.47 -69.69
N THR A 6 14.82 68.52 -70.04
CA THR A 6 15.83 67.54 -69.63
C THR A 6 16.48 68.00 -68.33
N LEU A 7 16.31 67.24 -67.24
CA LEU A 7 17.06 67.40 -65.99
C LEU A 7 18.35 66.54 -66.04
N PRO A 8 19.49 67.02 -65.53
CA PRO A 8 20.72 66.22 -65.43
C PRO A 8 20.64 65.25 -64.23
N PRO A 9 21.27 64.07 -64.28
CA PRO A 9 21.28 63.15 -63.16
C PRO A 9 22.21 63.66 -62.06
N LEU A 10 21.64 63.96 -60.89
CA LEU A 10 22.36 64.22 -59.65
C LEU A 10 22.79 62.87 -59.06
N LEU A 11 24.09 62.58 -59.04
CA LEU A 11 24.68 61.45 -58.32
C LEU A 11 24.67 61.75 -56.82
N ILE A 12 23.64 61.27 -56.11
CA ILE A 12 23.62 61.22 -54.65
C ILE A 12 24.33 59.91 -54.24
N GLY A 13 25.59 60.02 -53.82
CA GLY A 13 26.30 58.93 -53.17
C GLY A 13 25.69 58.66 -51.79
N VAL A 14 24.80 57.67 -51.70
CA VAL A 14 24.33 57.14 -50.42
C VAL A 14 25.37 56.13 -49.94
N SER A 15 26.15 56.49 -48.93
CA SER A 15 26.95 55.54 -48.17
C SER A 15 26.00 54.61 -47.40
N ILE A 16 25.66 53.46 -47.99
CA ILE A 16 24.95 52.39 -47.28
C ILE A 16 25.98 51.73 -46.36
N VAL A 17 25.93 52.07 -45.07
CA VAL A 17 26.58 51.24 -44.05
C VAL A 17 25.77 49.96 -43.94
N LEU A 18 26.23 48.88 -44.58
CA LEU A 18 25.74 47.54 -44.35
C LEU A 18 26.16 47.11 -42.94
N VAL A 19 25.31 47.38 -41.95
CA VAL A 19 25.40 46.72 -40.64
C VAL A 19 24.89 45.29 -40.85
N GLN A 20 25.78 44.33 -41.07
CA GLN A 20 25.43 42.93 -40.90
C GLN A 20 25.00 42.75 -39.44
N ALA A 21 23.71 42.49 -39.20
CA ALA A 21 23.25 42.03 -37.90
C ALA A 21 23.96 40.70 -37.60
N GLN A 22 24.89 40.70 -36.64
CA GLN A 22 25.39 39.46 -36.08
C GLN A 22 24.19 38.72 -35.49
N VAL A 23 23.79 37.60 -36.10
CA VAL A 23 22.84 36.69 -35.50
C VAL A 23 23.57 36.05 -34.32
N VAL A 24 23.29 36.52 -33.11
CA VAL A 24 23.78 35.86 -31.89
C VAL A 24 23.07 34.51 -31.81
N VAL A 25 23.79 33.45 -32.16
CA VAL A 25 23.29 32.07 -32.09
C VAL A 25 23.19 31.68 -30.61
N ALA A 26 22.01 31.18 -30.19
CA ALA A 26 21.81 30.65 -28.86
C ALA A 26 22.75 29.46 -28.59
N LEU A 27 23.24 29.34 -27.35
CA LEU A 27 24.04 28.19 -26.95
C LEU A 27 23.17 26.93 -26.87
N SER A 28 23.78 25.78 -27.11
CA SER A 28 23.13 24.49 -26.83
C SER A 28 22.91 24.31 -25.32
N SER A 29 21.92 23.49 -24.93
CA SER A 29 21.67 23.19 -23.51
C SER A 29 22.90 22.66 -22.79
N GLN A 30 23.75 21.88 -23.49
CA GLN A 30 24.99 21.34 -22.92
C GLN A 30 26.04 22.43 -22.65
N GLU A 31 26.14 23.42 -23.53
CA GLU A 31 27.04 24.56 -23.32
C GLU A 31 26.57 25.44 -22.16
N VAL A 32 25.25 25.66 -22.03
CA VAL A 32 24.68 26.38 -20.89
C VAL A 32 24.87 25.60 -19.59
N GLU A 33 24.73 24.27 -19.61
CA GLU A 33 25.01 23.41 -18.46
C GLU A 33 26.48 23.50 -18.03
N ASN A 34 27.41 23.46 -18.99
CA ASN A 34 28.84 23.60 -18.71
C ASN A 34 29.15 24.95 -18.05
N ILE A 35 28.56 26.04 -18.55
CA ILE A 35 28.67 27.35 -17.90
C ILE A 35 28.11 27.29 -16.47
N GLY A 36 26.93 26.69 -16.28
CA GLY A 36 26.34 26.48 -14.96
C GLY A 36 27.25 25.73 -14.00
N ARG A 37 27.95 24.68 -14.47
CA ARG A 37 28.93 23.91 -13.68
C ARG A 37 30.15 24.73 -13.27
N GLU A 38 30.62 25.61 -14.15
CA GLU A 38 31.84 26.40 -13.91
C GLU A 38 31.63 27.58 -12.95
N ILE A 39 30.41 28.13 -12.86
CA ILE A 39 30.11 29.33 -12.07
C ILE A 39 29.37 29.04 -10.76
N THR A 40 28.89 27.82 -10.56
CA THR A 40 28.09 27.45 -9.38
C THR A 40 28.95 26.76 -8.33
N VAL A 41 28.86 27.21 -7.09
CA VAL A 41 29.47 26.57 -5.92
C VAL A 41 28.42 25.86 -5.09
N ARG A 42 28.85 24.86 -4.33
CA ARG A 42 28.02 24.21 -3.31
C ARG A 42 28.38 24.78 -1.94
N ILE A 43 27.39 25.14 -1.15
CA ILE A 43 27.54 25.66 0.21
C ILE A 43 27.05 24.56 1.16
N VAL A 44 27.91 24.04 2.03
CA VAL A 44 27.59 22.87 2.87
C VAL A 44 27.88 23.17 4.33
N ASP A 45 26.99 22.73 5.21
CA ASP A 45 27.31 22.66 6.64
C ASP A 45 28.35 21.54 6.85
N SER A 46 29.53 21.88 7.37
CA SER A 46 30.63 20.93 7.56
C SER A 46 30.34 19.87 8.62
N GLN A 47 29.36 20.12 9.49
CA GLN A 47 28.91 19.21 10.55
C GLN A 47 27.67 18.41 10.15
N ASN A 48 26.88 18.91 9.20
CA ASN A 48 25.68 18.24 8.69
C ASN A 48 25.52 18.44 7.17
N PRO A 49 26.14 17.59 6.32
CA PRO A 49 26.10 17.72 4.85
C PRO A 49 24.70 17.65 4.20
N ILE A 50 23.67 17.26 4.97
CA ILE A 50 22.26 17.30 4.54
C ILE A 50 21.74 18.75 4.50
N VAL A 51 22.35 19.66 5.27
CA VAL A 51 22.07 21.09 5.22
C VAL A 51 23.03 21.72 4.22
N SER A 52 22.52 21.93 3.00
CA SER A 52 23.31 22.50 1.91
C SER A 52 22.50 23.45 1.04
N GLY A 53 23.21 24.32 0.33
CA GLY A 53 22.68 25.21 -0.69
C GLY A 53 23.65 25.36 -1.85
N SER A 54 23.32 26.28 -2.74
CA SER A 54 24.13 26.64 -3.91
C SER A 54 24.49 28.13 -3.89
N GLY A 55 25.47 28.53 -4.69
CA GLY A 55 25.84 29.94 -4.86
C GLY A 55 26.43 30.21 -6.22
N VAL A 56 26.40 31.46 -6.67
CA VAL A 56 26.92 31.90 -7.96
C VAL A 56 28.17 32.76 -7.77
N LEU A 57 29.27 32.41 -8.43
CA LEU A 57 30.47 33.23 -8.48
C LEU A 57 30.21 34.48 -9.34
N ILE A 58 30.17 35.66 -8.73
CA ILE A 58 29.78 36.92 -9.40
C ILE A 58 30.92 37.93 -9.56
N LYS A 59 32.03 37.76 -8.82
CA LYS A 59 33.21 38.63 -8.89
C LYS A 59 34.41 37.96 -8.23
N HIS A 60 35.61 38.39 -8.61
CA HIS A 60 36.79 38.22 -7.77
C HIS A 60 37.66 39.50 -7.76
N SER A 61 38.45 39.68 -6.69
CA SER A 61 39.44 40.74 -6.57
C SER A 61 40.70 40.14 -5.93
N GLY A 62 41.75 39.96 -6.72
CA GLY A 62 42.87 39.10 -6.33
C GLY A 62 42.37 37.68 -6.03
N ASN A 63 42.75 37.13 -4.88
CA ASN A 63 42.35 35.79 -4.42
C ASN A 63 40.98 35.75 -3.73
N THR A 64 40.33 36.90 -3.46
CA THR A 64 39.00 36.92 -2.84
C THR A 64 37.93 36.78 -3.92
N TYR A 65 37.10 35.74 -3.81
CA TYR A 65 35.93 35.51 -4.64
C TYR A 65 34.66 35.94 -3.91
N THR A 66 33.71 36.48 -4.65
CA THR A 66 32.39 36.91 -4.17
C THR A 66 31.32 36.01 -4.77
N ILE A 67 30.49 35.45 -3.90
CA ILE A 67 29.35 34.60 -4.23
C ILE A 67 28.06 35.34 -3.92
N LEU A 68 27.09 35.25 -4.81
CA LEU A 68 25.70 35.59 -4.55
C LEU A 68 24.90 34.32 -4.27
N THR A 69 24.15 34.29 -3.18
CA THR A 69 23.33 33.14 -2.77
C THR A 69 22.06 33.60 -2.06
N ALA A 70 21.13 32.68 -1.76
CA ALA A 70 19.98 32.96 -0.94
C ALA A 70 20.38 33.12 0.54
N TYR A 71 19.81 34.07 1.26
CA TYR A 71 20.22 34.34 2.65
C TYR A 71 19.94 33.17 3.59
N HIS A 72 18.82 32.47 3.41
CA HIS A 72 18.48 31.29 4.22
C HIS A 72 19.50 30.15 4.10
N VAL A 73 20.32 30.09 3.04
CA VAL A 73 21.40 29.10 2.88
C VAL A 73 22.56 29.38 3.84
N VAL A 74 22.82 30.64 4.17
CA VAL A 74 24.00 31.09 4.93
C VAL A 74 23.64 31.82 6.23
N LYS A 75 22.42 31.62 6.72
CA LYS A 75 21.90 32.29 7.91
C LYS A 75 22.72 32.00 9.18
N ASP A 76 23.35 30.82 9.25
CA ASP A 76 24.17 30.35 10.38
C ASP A 76 25.64 30.16 9.95
N SER A 77 26.27 31.26 9.50
CA SER A 77 27.48 31.25 8.65
C SER A 77 28.72 30.57 9.23
N SER A 78 28.82 30.39 10.55
CA SER A 78 30.02 29.81 11.20
C SER A 78 30.19 28.30 10.96
N LYS A 79 29.21 27.64 10.35
CA LYS A 79 29.19 26.19 10.12
C LYS A 79 29.38 25.79 8.66
N TYR A 80 29.43 26.74 7.74
CA TYR A 80 29.39 26.47 6.31
C TYR A 80 30.75 26.58 5.62
N GLU A 81 30.98 25.68 4.67
CA GLU A 81 32.11 25.66 3.75
C GLU A 81 31.64 25.80 2.30
N ILE A 82 32.52 26.33 1.45
CA ILE A 82 32.29 26.50 0.01
C ILE A 82 33.06 25.43 -0.73
N ILE A 83 32.33 24.53 -1.38
CA ILE A 83 32.88 23.57 -2.32
C ILE A 83 32.84 24.18 -3.72
N THR A 84 34.04 24.38 -4.27
CA THR A 84 34.28 24.99 -5.58
C THR A 84 34.17 23.95 -6.71
N PRO A 85 34.08 24.36 -8.00
CA PRO A 85 33.92 23.44 -9.13
C PRO A 85 35.00 22.35 -9.22
N ASP A 86 36.23 22.64 -8.80
CA ASP A 86 37.34 21.69 -8.68
C ASP A 86 37.29 20.82 -7.41
N GLN A 87 36.14 20.80 -6.73
CA GLN A 87 35.83 20.01 -5.53
C GLN A 87 36.64 20.39 -4.28
N LYS A 88 37.31 21.55 -4.27
CA LYS A 88 38.03 22.02 -3.09
C LYS A 88 37.10 22.72 -2.11
N SER A 89 37.28 22.41 -0.82
CA SER A 89 36.61 23.10 0.28
C SER A 89 37.36 24.36 0.67
N ASN A 90 36.63 25.45 0.87
CA ASN A 90 37.15 26.74 1.28
C ASN A 90 36.28 27.32 2.41
N PRO A 91 36.88 27.84 3.49
CA PRO A 91 36.13 28.47 4.57
C PRO A 91 35.50 29.79 4.10
N ILE A 92 34.32 30.09 4.65
CA ILE A 92 33.68 31.39 4.45
C ILE A 92 34.50 32.47 5.15
N LYS A 93 34.87 33.52 4.41
CA LYS A 93 35.57 34.71 4.91
C LYS A 93 34.60 35.72 5.52
N SER A 94 33.46 35.97 4.86
CA SER A 94 32.45 36.93 5.32
C SER A 94 31.08 36.62 4.72
N VAL A 95 30.02 37.02 5.41
CA VAL A 95 28.63 36.97 4.92
C VAL A 95 27.97 38.32 5.17
N LYS A 96 27.32 38.87 4.13
CA LYS A 96 26.57 40.11 4.21
C LYS A 96 25.17 39.90 3.63
N ARG A 97 24.15 40.00 4.48
CA ARG A 97 22.74 39.96 4.03
C ARG A 97 22.41 41.23 3.24
N LEU A 98 21.66 41.07 2.14
CA LEU A 98 21.10 42.19 1.38
C LEU A 98 19.73 42.55 1.96
N SER A 99 19.52 43.83 2.27
CA SER A 99 18.27 44.31 2.88
C SER A 99 17.11 44.26 1.88
N GLY A 100 15.96 43.75 2.30
CA GLY A 100 14.74 43.71 1.47
C GLY A 100 14.66 42.53 0.50
N ALA A 101 15.58 41.55 0.61
CA ALA A 101 15.48 40.28 -0.12
C ALA A 101 16.08 39.10 0.66
N ASP A 102 15.70 37.88 0.27
CA ASP A 102 16.33 36.63 0.69
C ASP A 102 17.63 36.39 -0.11
N LEU A 103 18.57 37.34 -0.03
CA LEU A 103 19.88 37.29 -0.68
C LEU A 103 21.02 37.61 0.29
N ALA A 104 22.16 36.98 0.04
CA ALA A 104 23.41 37.25 0.75
C ALA A 104 24.60 37.25 -0.20
N VAL A 105 25.57 38.08 0.14
CA VAL A 105 26.91 38.06 -0.42
C VAL A 105 27.81 37.26 0.51
N VAL A 106 28.58 36.35 -0.06
CA VAL A 106 29.54 35.52 0.68
C VAL A 106 30.91 35.68 0.04
N GLU A 107 31.94 35.88 0.83
CA GLU A 107 33.32 35.88 0.33
C GLU A 107 34.10 34.64 0.78
N PHE A 108 35.05 34.21 -0.05
CA PHE A 108 36.09 33.25 0.33
C PHE A 108 37.39 33.57 -0.41
N ASN A 109 38.50 32.96 0.03
CA ASN A 109 39.78 33.09 -0.63
C ASN A 109 40.17 31.80 -1.34
N SER A 110 40.67 31.91 -2.57
CA SER A 110 41.31 30.81 -3.30
C SER A 110 42.36 31.35 -4.27
N SER A 111 43.45 30.61 -4.45
CA SER A 111 44.47 30.90 -5.46
C SER A 111 44.18 30.27 -6.82
N ASN A 112 43.15 29.41 -6.92
CA ASN A 112 42.73 28.83 -8.20
C ASN A 112 41.93 29.86 -8.99
N ASN A 113 41.95 29.73 -10.31
CA ASN A 113 41.19 30.60 -11.20
C ASN A 113 39.82 29.97 -11.51
N TYR A 114 38.74 30.60 -11.05
CA TYR A 114 37.36 30.17 -11.31
C TYR A 114 36.65 31.14 -12.24
N LYS A 115 35.78 30.60 -13.10
CA LYS A 115 34.98 31.41 -14.01
C LYS A 115 33.94 32.21 -13.21
N ILE A 116 33.83 33.49 -13.54
CA ILE A 116 32.79 34.37 -13.00
C ILE A 116 31.58 34.38 -13.95
N ALA A 117 30.39 34.41 -13.36
CA ALA A 117 29.14 34.52 -14.07
C ALA A 117 29.07 35.78 -14.93
N LYS A 118 28.64 35.63 -16.19
CA LYS A 118 28.19 36.75 -17.00
C LYS A 118 26.79 37.15 -16.54
N ILE A 119 26.57 38.44 -16.34
CA ILE A 119 25.26 38.96 -15.90
C ILE A 119 24.41 39.30 -17.13
N GLY A 120 23.26 38.65 -17.22
CA GLY A 120 22.30 38.85 -18.30
C GLY A 120 21.31 39.98 -18.00
N ASN A 121 20.54 40.36 -19.02
CA ASN A 121 19.45 41.32 -18.85
C ASN A 121 18.17 40.60 -18.39
N SER A 122 17.83 40.75 -17.10
CA SER A 122 16.62 40.12 -16.54
C SER A 122 15.31 40.73 -17.02
N ASP A 123 15.29 41.94 -17.56
CA ASP A 123 14.06 42.55 -18.10
C ASP A 123 13.61 41.86 -19.40
N LYS A 124 14.52 41.14 -20.08
CA LYS A 124 14.22 40.31 -21.26
C LYS A 124 13.70 38.91 -20.90
N ALA A 125 13.71 38.53 -19.62
CA ALA A 125 13.17 37.26 -19.14
C ALA A 125 11.65 37.40 -18.96
N THR A 126 10.91 37.45 -20.06
CA THR A 126 9.45 37.59 -20.09
C THR A 126 8.77 36.22 -20.13
N ALA A 127 7.44 36.17 -19.99
CA ALA A 127 6.69 34.92 -20.14
C ALA A 127 7.08 34.17 -21.43
N SER A 128 7.25 32.85 -21.35
CA SER A 128 7.77 31.94 -22.39
C SER A 128 9.27 32.03 -22.74
N THR A 129 10.02 32.96 -22.13
CA THR A 129 11.48 32.98 -22.28
C THR A 129 12.08 31.71 -21.69
N THR A 130 12.86 30.96 -22.49
CA THR A 130 13.61 29.79 -22.04
C THR A 130 14.61 30.20 -20.96
N VAL A 131 14.60 29.48 -19.84
CA VAL A 131 15.58 29.61 -18.77
C VAL A 131 16.05 28.25 -18.28
N TYR A 132 17.26 28.22 -17.71
CA TYR A 132 17.85 27.02 -17.13
C TYR A 132 18.18 27.26 -15.67
N VAL A 133 17.82 26.33 -14.80
CA VAL A 133 18.15 26.42 -13.37
C VAL A 133 19.21 25.40 -13.04
N ALA A 134 20.31 25.89 -12.48
CA ALA A 134 21.42 25.07 -12.02
C ALA A 134 21.54 25.14 -10.50
N GLY A 135 21.89 24.02 -9.86
CA GLY A 135 22.14 23.98 -8.42
C GLY A 135 22.47 22.58 -7.91
N PHE A 136 22.97 22.49 -6.69
CA PHE A 136 23.32 21.22 -6.06
C PHE A 136 22.18 20.74 -5.15
N PRO A 137 21.59 19.56 -5.39
CA PRO A 137 20.57 19.02 -4.50
C PRO A 137 21.18 18.59 -3.15
N VAL A 138 20.35 18.51 -2.12
CA VAL A 138 20.72 17.97 -0.81
C VAL A 138 21.15 16.51 -0.93
N GLN A 139 22.20 16.12 -0.20
CA GLN A 139 22.63 14.73 -0.05
C GLN A 139 21.55 13.92 0.71
N ARG A 140 21.04 12.86 0.09
CA ARG A 140 20.06 11.93 0.71
C ARG A 140 20.47 10.48 0.43
N GLY A 141 19.90 9.50 1.13
CA GLY A 141 20.29 8.08 1.01
C GLY A 141 20.32 7.49 -0.41
N ALA A 142 19.58 8.06 -1.37
CA ALA A 142 19.64 7.68 -2.79
C ALA A 142 20.63 8.50 -3.64
N ILE A 143 21.13 9.63 -3.12
CA ILE A 143 22.08 10.56 -3.77
C ILE A 143 23.26 10.79 -2.81
N PRO A 144 24.23 9.85 -2.74
CA PRO A 144 25.34 9.94 -1.81
C PRO A 144 26.35 11.03 -2.20
N ASN A 145 26.45 11.40 -3.49
CA ASN A 145 27.34 12.44 -4.01
C ASN A 145 26.54 13.36 -4.96
N PRO A 146 25.96 14.47 -4.46
CA PRO A 146 25.10 15.33 -5.29
C PRO A 146 25.92 16.05 -6.37
N THR A 147 25.64 15.72 -7.63
CA THR A 147 26.16 16.44 -8.80
C THR A 147 25.28 17.68 -9.07
N LEU A 148 25.80 18.63 -9.86
CA LEU A 148 24.99 19.77 -10.29
C LEU A 148 23.77 19.26 -11.07
N PHE A 149 22.60 19.62 -10.57
CA PHE A 149 21.31 19.42 -11.22
C PHE A 149 21.02 20.62 -12.12
N PHE A 150 20.57 20.35 -13.35
CA PHE A 150 20.39 21.35 -14.39
C PHE A 150 19.12 21.03 -15.17
N ASN A 151 18.14 21.93 -15.14
CA ASN A 151 16.87 21.74 -15.85
C ASN A 151 16.51 22.94 -16.70
N LYS A 152 15.98 22.65 -17.88
CA LYS A 152 15.38 23.62 -18.81
C LYS A 152 13.92 23.85 -18.45
N GLY A 153 13.46 25.08 -18.64
CA GLY A 153 12.08 25.51 -18.43
C GLY A 153 11.85 26.88 -19.05
N GLN A 154 10.75 27.52 -18.69
CA GLN A 154 10.29 28.80 -19.18
C GLN A 154 9.84 29.69 -18.04
N VAL A 155 10.04 30.99 -18.22
CA VAL A 155 9.49 32.01 -17.33
C VAL A 155 7.97 32.04 -17.46
N GLN A 156 7.27 32.05 -16.33
CA GLN A 156 5.82 32.23 -16.22
C GLN A 156 5.43 33.68 -15.94
N ALA A 157 6.24 34.38 -15.15
CA ALA A 157 6.01 35.77 -14.77
C ALA A 157 7.32 36.42 -14.33
N ASN A 158 7.51 37.69 -14.65
CA ASN A 158 8.60 38.52 -14.16
C ASN A 158 8.04 39.88 -13.79
N GLY A 159 7.96 40.17 -12.50
CA GLY A 159 7.28 41.33 -11.94
C GLY A 159 8.11 42.13 -10.94
N ALA A 160 7.43 43.04 -10.26
CA ALA A 160 7.92 43.77 -9.12
C ALA A 160 8.19 42.80 -7.96
N ALA A 161 9.21 43.11 -7.16
CA ALA A 161 9.58 42.31 -6.01
C ALA A 161 8.47 42.32 -4.95
N GLN A 162 8.10 41.13 -4.49
CA GLN A 162 7.11 40.90 -3.44
C GLN A 162 7.77 40.26 -2.21
N GLY A 163 7.21 40.49 -1.02
CA GLY A 163 7.62 39.87 0.24
C GLY A 163 9.15 39.84 0.46
N ASP A 164 9.73 38.64 0.39
CA ASP A 164 11.16 38.36 0.56
C ASP A 164 12.02 38.72 -0.68
N GLY A 165 11.50 39.55 -1.60
CA GLY A 165 12.22 40.03 -2.79
C GLY A 165 12.05 39.16 -4.04
N TYR A 166 11.27 38.08 -3.99
CA TYR A 166 11.00 37.20 -5.14
C TYR A 166 10.16 37.92 -6.18
N ASN A 167 10.59 37.82 -7.44
CA ASN A 167 10.00 38.65 -8.49
C ASN A 167 10.05 38.00 -9.87
N ILE A 168 10.52 36.76 -9.99
CA ILE A 168 10.41 35.96 -11.21
C ILE A 168 9.96 34.54 -10.87
N ILE A 169 9.06 34.01 -11.69
CA ILE A 169 8.47 32.68 -11.60
C ILE A 169 8.78 31.91 -12.87
N TYR A 170 9.15 30.64 -12.75
CA TYR A 170 9.43 29.76 -13.88
C TYR A 170 9.02 28.31 -13.56
N ASP A 171 8.87 27.49 -14.59
CA ASP A 171 8.33 26.12 -14.51
C ASP A 171 9.40 25.02 -14.42
N ASN A 172 10.68 25.39 -14.24
CA ASN A 172 11.78 24.43 -14.09
C ASN A 172 11.60 23.56 -12.83
N ASP A 173 11.71 22.24 -13.00
CA ASP A 173 11.82 21.30 -11.88
C ASP A 173 13.06 21.62 -11.04
N THR A 174 12.89 21.80 -9.73
CA THR A 174 13.99 22.04 -8.79
C THR A 174 13.89 21.14 -7.57
N LEU A 175 15.03 20.87 -6.94
CA LEU A 175 15.17 20.02 -5.77
C LEU A 175 15.61 20.84 -4.56
N GLY A 176 15.26 20.40 -3.35
CA GLY A 176 15.80 20.97 -2.13
C GLY A 176 17.33 20.97 -2.15
N GLY A 177 17.94 22.10 -1.78
CA GLY A 177 19.40 22.34 -1.83
C GLY A 177 19.86 23.21 -2.99
N MET A 178 19.06 23.36 -4.04
CA MET A 178 19.44 24.18 -5.19
C MET A 178 19.35 25.69 -4.94
N SER A 179 18.75 26.11 -3.82
CA SER A 179 18.60 27.53 -3.43
C SER A 179 19.95 28.25 -3.46
N GLY A 180 19.96 29.44 -4.07
CA GLY A 180 21.13 30.27 -4.31
C GLY A 180 21.88 29.98 -5.63
N GLY A 181 21.47 28.96 -6.40
CA GLY A 181 22.02 28.66 -7.72
C GLY A 181 21.54 29.62 -8.83
N PRO A 182 22.21 29.63 -10.00
CA PRO A 182 21.88 30.55 -11.08
C PRO A 182 20.65 30.11 -11.89
N VAL A 183 19.86 31.09 -12.31
CA VAL A 183 18.90 30.97 -13.40
C VAL A 183 19.53 31.63 -14.63
N LEU A 184 19.74 30.84 -15.69
CA LEU A 184 20.50 31.21 -16.88
C LEU A 184 19.57 31.40 -18.10
N ASN A 185 19.87 32.38 -18.95
CA ASN A 185 19.25 32.49 -20.27
C ASN A 185 19.93 31.55 -21.30
N GLU A 186 19.47 31.55 -22.55
CA GLU A 186 20.03 30.72 -23.64
C GLU A 186 21.45 31.13 -24.08
N GLN A 187 21.98 32.23 -23.53
CA GLN A 187 23.36 32.68 -23.72
C GLN A 187 24.28 32.28 -22.56
N GLY A 188 23.75 31.56 -21.55
CA GLY A 188 24.48 31.18 -20.35
C GLY A 188 24.75 32.36 -19.40
N GLU A 189 23.96 33.42 -19.49
CA GLU A 189 24.07 34.59 -18.62
C GLU A 189 23.05 34.49 -17.47
N VAL A 190 23.47 34.89 -16.28
CA VAL A 190 22.63 34.86 -15.08
C VAL A 190 21.58 35.95 -15.15
N VAL A 191 20.30 35.57 -15.17
CA VAL A 191 19.14 36.48 -15.17
C VAL A 191 18.39 36.48 -13.85
N ALA A 192 18.58 35.48 -12.99
CA ALA A 192 18.06 35.46 -11.62
C ALA A 192 18.87 34.53 -10.72
N ILE A 193 18.67 34.66 -9.41
CA ILE A 193 19.13 33.71 -8.40
C ILE A 193 17.93 32.91 -7.92
N HIS A 194 18.00 31.59 -8.02
CA HIS A 194 16.94 30.71 -7.55
C HIS A 194 16.86 30.76 -6.02
N GLY A 195 15.67 30.84 -5.43
CA GLY A 195 15.52 30.85 -3.98
C GLY A 195 14.62 29.77 -3.42
N ARG A 196 13.39 29.62 -3.94
CA ARG A 196 12.41 28.67 -3.41
C ARG A 196 11.73 27.90 -4.52
N ALA A 197 11.32 26.68 -4.19
CA ALA A 197 10.35 25.89 -4.91
C ALA A 197 8.98 26.08 -4.25
N ASP A 198 7.95 26.42 -5.01
CA ASP A 198 6.56 26.30 -4.54
C ASP A 198 6.04 24.94 -5.01
N GLU A 199 5.83 24.03 -4.06
CA GLU A 199 5.37 22.67 -4.33
C GLU A 199 3.84 22.67 -4.41
N GLN A 200 3.27 22.47 -5.61
CA GLN A 200 1.84 22.21 -5.76
C GLN A 200 1.59 20.71 -5.92
N THR A 201 0.82 20.13 -5.00
CA THR A 201 0.33 18.76 -5.12
C THR A 201 -0.89 18.77 -6.04
N ILE A 202 -0.78 18.16 -7.23
CA ILE A 202 -1.90 18.12 -8.20
C ILE A 202 -3.05 17.25 -7.69
N ASN A 203 -2.75 16.16 -6.97
CA ASN A 203 -3.73 15.27 -6.37
C ASN A 203 -3.06 14.36 -5.31
N GLU A 204 -3.78 13.98 -4.25
CA GLU A 204 -3.27 13.06 -3.20
C GLU A 204 -2.86 11.69 -3.77
N LEU A 205 -3.42 11.30 -4.92
CA LEU A 205 -3.10 10.05 -5.62
C LEU A 205 -1.91 10.13 -6.58
N SER A 206 -1.48 11.32 -7.03
CA SER A 206 -0.50 11.41 -8.13
C SER A 206 0.95 11.48 -7.64
N GLN A 207 1.20 11.80 -6.36
CA GLN A 207 2.54 12.07 -5.77
C GLN A 207 3.48 12.97 -6.60
N THR A 208 2.98 13.58 -7.67
CA THR A 208 3.72 14.41 -8.62
C THR A 208 3.56 15.85 -8.17
N LYS A 209 4.67 16.40 -7.69
CA LYS A 209 4.79 17.80 -7.30
C LYS A 209 5.08 18.61 -8.56
N ILE A 210 4.23 19.60 -8.87
CA ILE A 210 4.67 20.68 -9.75
C ILE A 210 5.56 21.56 -8.89
N VAL A 211 6.80 21.72 -9.31
CA VAL A 211 7.73 22.64 -8.66
C VAL A 211 7.81 23.89 -9.53
N THR A 212 7.03 24.93 -9.19
CA THR A 212 7.31 26.25 -9.77
C THR A 212 8.46 26.88 -8.99
N GLY A 213 9.50 27.29 -9.69
CA GLY A 213 10.63 27.97 -9.08
C GLY A 213 10.35 29.47 -8.92
N LEU A 214 10.74 30.00 -7.77
CA LEU A 214 10.74 31.41 -7.43
C LEU A 214 12.19 31.88 -7.35
N GLY A 215 12.47 32.98 -8.04
CA GLY A 215 13.79 33.59 -8.07
C GLY A 215 13.75 35.09 -7.83
N ILE A 216 14.94 35.64 -7.60
CA ILE A 216 15.18 37.08 -7.50
C ILE A 216 15.99 37.47 -8.73
N THR A 217 15.41 38.30 -9.59
CA THR A 217 16.04 38.80 -10.81
C THR A 217 17.40 39.41 -10.52
N ILE A 218 18.34 39.21 -11.44
CA ILE A 218 19.72 39.67 -11.24
C ILE A 218 19.78 41.20 -11.16
N TYR A 219 18.93 41.94 -11.88
CA TYR A 219 18.87 43.40 -11.73
C TYR A 219 18.36 43.85 -10.36
N SER A 220 17.42 43.13 -9.74
CA SER A 220 17.02 43.40 -8.36
C SER A 220 18.17 43.14 -7.38
N ALA A 221 18.91 42.05 -7.58
CA ALA A 221 20.10 41.76 -6.79
C ALA A 221 21.19 42.82 -6.96
N LEU A 222 21.50 43.24 -8.20
CA LEU A 222 22.53 44.26 -8.49
C LEU A 222 22.27 45.58 -7.78
N ARG A 223 21.02 46.06 -7.75
CA ARG A 223 20.67 47.30 -7.04
C ARG A 223 20.98 47.21 -5.54
N GLN A 224 20.73 46.04 -4.94
CA GLN A 224 21.04 45.81 -3.54
C GLN A 224 22.54 45.62 -3.30
N LEU A 225 23.26 44.99 -4.24
CA LEU A 225 24.72 44.86 -4.20
C LEU A 225 25.40 46.23 -4.21
N SER A 226 24.96 47.16 -5.06
CA SER A 226 25.47 48.54 -5.06
C SER A 226 25.25 49.24 -3.73
N ALA A 227 24.09 49.07 -3.09
CA ALA A 227 23.79 49.65 -1.78
C ALA A 227 24.71 49.14 -0.65
N VAL A 228 25.28 47.95 -0.81
CA VAL A 228 26.23 47.35 0.14
C VAL A 228 27.70 47.49 -0.26
N GLY A 229 28.00 48.26 -1.33
CA GLY A 229 29.36 48.53 -1.80
C GLY A 229 29.98 47.42 -2.67
N VAL A 230 29.18 46.49 -3.19
CA VAL A 230 29.63 45.41 -4.07
C VAL A 230 29.31 45.78 -5.52
N ASP A 231 30.35 46.17 -6.27
CA ASP A 231 30.24 46.46 -7.71
C ASP A 231 30.74 45.29 -8.56
N VAL A 232 29.89 44.74 -9.43
CA VAL A 232 30.22 43.63 -10.36
C VAL A 232 30.36 44.10 -11.81
N GLY A 233 30.47 45.42 -12.05
CA GLY A 233 30.75 45.98 -13.38
C GLY A 233 29.54 46.05 -14.31
N VAL A 234 28.34 45.77 -13.81
CA VAL A 234 27.08 45.85 -14.57
C VAL A 234 26.11 46.77 -13.84
N ARG A 235 25.67 47.83 -14.52
CA ARG A 235 24.68 48.78 -13.98
C ARG A 235 23.30 48.45 -14.56
N PRO A 236 22.31 48.08 -13.73
CA PRO A 236 20.95 47.89 -14.21
C PRO A 236 20.33 49.24 -14.65
N PRO A 237 19.38 49.25 -15.60
CA PRO A 237 18.67 50.47 -16.02
C PRO A 237 18.03 51.18 -14.82
N ASP A 238 17.94 52.51 -14.82
CA ASP A 238 17.30 53.23 -13.70
C ASP A 238 15.83 52.79 -13.53
N VAL A 239 15.38 52.62 -12.28
CA VAL A 239 13.98 52.26 -12.00
C VAL A 239 13.11 53.50 -12.18
N VAL A 240 12.34 53.54 -13.26
CA VAL A 240 11.22 54.49 -13.37
C VAL A 240 10.00 53.83 -12.74
N ALA A 241 9.26 54.55 -11.90
CA ALA A 241 8.00 54.06 -11.33
C ALA A 241 7.00 53.82 -12.47
N ALA A 242 6.93 52.58 -12.95
CA ALA A 242 5.98 52.15 -13.95
C ALA A 242 4.66 51.75 -13.27
N ALA A 243 3.54 51.94 -13.96
CA ALA A 243 2.27 51.36 -13.52
C ALA A 243 2.42 49.82 -13.41
N PRO A 244 1.76 49.17 -12.43
CA PRO A 244 1.85 47.73 -12.29
C PRO A 244 1.44 47.00 -13.58
N LYS A 245 2.24 46.02 -13.98
CA LYS A 245 1.99 45.17 -15.15
C LYS A 245 1.23 43.90 -14.75
N ALA A 246 0.72 43.18 -15.74
CA ALA A 246 -0.03 41.95 -15.53
C ALA A 246 0.71 40.92 -14.64
N ASP A 247 2.02 40.78 -14.84
CA ASP A 247 2.88 39.88 -14.07
C ASP A 247 2.92 40.25 -12.58
N ASP A 248 2.81 41.53 -12.23
CA ASP A 248 2.81 41.97 -10.82
C ASP A 248 1.58 41.42 -10.10
N PHE A 249 0.41 41.61 -10.70
CA PHE A 249 -0.84 41.06 -10.18
C PHE A 249 -0.87 39.53 -10.18
N PHE A 250 -0.30 38.89 -11.20
CA PHE A 250 -0.22 37.42 -11.24
C PHE A 250 0.65 36.85 -10.10
N ILE A 251 1.79 37.48 -9.80
CA ILE A 251 2.66 37.08 -8.69
C ILE A 251 1.91 37.28 -7.36
N THR A 252 1.31 38.45 -7.13
CA THR A 252 0.52 38.73 -5.91
C THR A 252 -0.65 37.75 -5.76
N ALA A 253 -1.32 37.39 -6.85
CA ALA A 253 -2.39 36.41 -6.83
C ALA A 253 -1.91 35.02 -6.35
N LYS A 254 -0.73 34.55 -6.80
CA LYS A 254 -0.17 33.27 -6.34
C LYS A 254 0.15 33.31 -4.84
N GLU A 255 0.67 34.43 -4.34
CA GLU A 255 0.93 34.63 -2.91
C GLU A 255 -0.36 34.63 -2.09
N LYS A 256 -1.40 35.35 -2.54
CA LYS A 256 -2.72 35.36 -1.89
C LYS A 256 -3.35 33.97 -1.88
N LYS A 257 -3.32 33.24 -3.01
CA LYS A 257 -3.78 31.84 -3.10
C LYS A 257 -3.06 30.95 -2.08
N LYS A 258 -1.73 31.08 -1.95
CA LYS A 258 -0.92 30.35 -0.98
C LYS A 258 -1.34 30.66 0.47
N ASN A 259 -1.66 31.92 0.74
CA ASN A 259 -2.18 32.38 2.03
C ASN A 259 -3.68 32.11 2.22
N ARG A 260 -4.32 31.37 1.29
CA ARG A 260 -5.76 31.03 1.27
C ARG A 260 -6.71 32.24 1.13
N ASP A 261 -6.19 33.39 0.71
CA ASP A 261 -7.00 34.53 0.28
C ASP A 261 -7.44 34.33 -1.18
N TYR A 262 -8.45 33.48 -1.37
CA TYR A 262 -8.92 33.09 -2.69
C TYR A 262 -9.69 34.20 -3.43
N GLU A 263 -10.44 35.03 -2.70
CA GLU A 263 -11.17 36.16 -3.27
C GLU A 263 -10.21 37.25 -3.73
N GLY A 264 -9.23 37.62 -2.88
CA GLY A 264 -8.19 38.56 -3.25
C GLY A 264 -7.30 38.05 -4.39
N ALA A 265 -7.03 36.74 -4.43
CA ALA A 265 -6.33 36.12 -5.55
C ALA A 265 -7.13 36.23 -6.86
N ILE A 266 -8.45 35.94 -6.86
CA ILE A 266 -9.29 36.12 -8.05
C ILE A 266 -9.31 37.59 -8.51
N ALA A 267 -9.39 38.54 -7.58
CA ALA A 267 -9.37 39.96 -7.91
C ALA A 267 -8.08 40.37 -8.63
N ASP A 268 -6.93 39.94 -8.12
CA ASP A 268 -5.63 40.21 -8.76
C ASP A 268 -5.51 39.48 -10.11
N VAL A 269 -5.97 38.23 -10.23
CA VAL A 269 -5.95 37.51 -11.51
C VAL A 269 -6.85 38.19 -12.54
N ASN A 270 -8.00 38.74 -12.14
CA ASN A 270 -8.86 39.51 -13.03
C ASN A 270 -8.14 40.76 -13.55
N GLU A 271 -7.38 41.44 -12.71
CA GLU A 271 -6.58 42.60 -13.12
C GLU A 271 -5.40 42.21 -14.03
N ALA A 272 -4.72 41.10 -13.73
CA ALA A 272 -3.69 40.53 -14.60
C ALA A 272 -4.25 40.22 -16.01
N ILE A 273 -5.44 39.61 -16.09
CA ILE A 273 -6.12 39.31 -17.35
C ILE A 273 -6.61 40.58 -18.05
N ARG A 274 -7.06 41.60 -17.30
CA ARG A 274 -7.45 42.90 -17.85
C ARG A 274 -6.28 43.59 -18.54
N LEU A 275 -5.11 43.55 -17.93
CA LEU A 275 -3.87 44.13 -18.45
C LEU A 275 -3.25 43.29 -19.58
N ASN A 276 -3.38 41.97 -19.51
CA ASN A 276 -2.94 41.05 -20.56
C ASN A 276 -4.00 39.97 -20.84
N PRO A 277 -4.92 40.20 -21.78
CA PRO A 277 -5.97 39.23 -22.13
C PRO A 277 -5.44 37.91 -22.74
N ASN A 278 -4.18 37.88 -23.17
CA ASN A 278 -3.49 36.70 -23.71
C ASN A 278 -2.61 36.01 -22.64
N TYR A 279 -2.89 36.21 -21.35
CA TYR A 279 -2.12 35.60 -20.26
C TYR A 279 -2.64 34.21 -19.89
N ALA A 280 -2.24 33.18 -20.65
CA ALA A 280 -2.72 31.80 -20.45
C ALA A 280 -2.58 31.29 -19.00
N GLU A 281 -1.44 31.55 -18.34
CA GLU A 281 -1.19 31.16 -16.95
C GLU A 281 -2.17 31.81 -15.96
N ALA A 282 -2.58 33.05 -16.19
CA ALA A 282 -3.56 33.72 -15.34
C ALA A 282 -4.94 33.04 -15.42
N TYR A 283 -5.37 32.62 -16.60
CA TYR A 283 -6.60 31.83 -16.76
C TYR A 283 -6.48 30.47 -16.08
N LYS A 284 -5.35 29.75 -16.22
CA LYS A 284 -5.12 28.48 -15.51
C LYS A 284 -5.17 28.67 -13.99
N LEU A 285 -4.53 29.71 -13.46
CA LEU A 285 -4.56 30.04 -12.04
C LEU A 285 -5.99 30.31 -11.56
N ARG A 286 -6.76 31.13 -12.27
CA ARG A 286 -8.18 31.40 -11.94
C ARG A 286 -9.02 30.15 -11.96
N SER A 287 -8.85 29.29 -12.98
CA SER A 287 -9.55 28.01 -13.07
C SER A 287 -9.30 27.12 -11.87
N SER A 288 -8.05 27.05 -11.38
CA SER A 288 -7.70 26.25 -10.20
C SER A 288 -8.37 26.76 -8.92
N ILE A 289 -8.56 28.08 -8.80
CA ILE A 289 -9.24 28.69 -7.65
C ILE A 289 -10.75 28.49 -7.75
N ARG A 290 -11.32 28.52 -8.96
CA ARG A 290 -12.75 28.24 -9.21
C ARG A 290 -13.14 26.80 -8.86
N ILE A 291 -12.32 25.81 -9.21
CA ILE A 291 -12.62 24.38 -8.97
C ILE A 291 -12.65 24.04 -7.47
N PHE A 292 -11.57 24.33 -6.74
CA PHE A 292 -11.39 23.77 -5.40
C PHE A 292 -12.13 24.58 -4.30
N PRO A 293 -11.82 25.87 -4.09
CA PRO A 293 -12.56 26.72 -3.14
C PRO A 293 -14.04 26.97 -3.47
N PHE A 294 -14.37 27.23 -4.73
CA PHE A 294 -15.68 27.77 -5.11
C PHE A 294 -16.62 26.76 -5.78
N ARG A 295 -16.12 25.60 -6.21
CA ARG A 295 -16.89 24.59 -6.98
C ARG A 295 -17.61 25.22 -8.18
N ASP A 296 -16.92 26.09 -8.90
CA ASP A 296 -17.38 26.71 -10.15
C ASP A 296 -16.70 26.01 -11.33
N GLU A 297 -17.17 24.80 -11.67
CA GLU A 297 -16.58 24.02 -12.76
C GLU A 297 -16.81 24.65 -14.13
N GLN A 298 -17.98 25.28 -14.34
CA GLN A 298 -18.29 25.94 -15.60
C GLN A 298 -17.36 27.13 -15.86
N GLY A 299 -17.17 27.99 -14.86
CA GLY A 299 -16.22 29.10 -14.94
C GLY A 299 -14.78 28.61 -15.07
N ALA A 300 -14.41 27.51 -14.42
CA ALA A 300 -13.09 26.92 -14.58
C ALA A 300 -12.86 26.38 -15.99
N ILE A 301 -13.81 25.63 -16.56
CA ILE A 301 -13.73 25.12 -17.93
C ILE A 301 -13.66 26.27 -18.94
N ALA A 302 -14.40 27.37 -18.71
CA ALA A 302 -14.33 28.56 -19.56
C ALA A 302 -12.93 29.18 -19.55
N ASP A 303 -12.31 29.33 -18.36
CA ASP A 303 -10.94 29.82 -18.23
C ASP A 303 -9.92 28.89 -18.90
N ILE A 304 -10.06 27.58 -18.70
CA ILE A 304 -9.16 26.58 -19.31
C ILE A 304 -9.28 26.60 -20.83
N ASN A 305 -10.49 26.69 -21.38
CA ASN A 305 -10.69 26.80 -22.84
C ASN A 305 -10.05 28.09 -23.39
N GLN A 306 -10.10 29.19 -22.64
CA GLN A 306 -9.41 30.42 -23.02
C GLN A 306 -7.89 30.28 -22.96
N ALA A 307 -7.34 29.59 -21.95
CA ALA A 307 -5.92 29.25 -21.88
C ALA A 307 -5.48 28.38 -23.07
N ILE A 308 -6.26 27.36 -23.44
CA ILE A 308 -6.02 26.50 -24.61
C ILE A 308 -6.08 27.33 -25.91
N LYS A 309 -7.02 28.26 -26.02
CA LYS A 309 -7.11 29.16 -27.19
C LYS A 309 -5.87 30.02 -27.35
N ILE A 310 -5.32 30.51 -26.23
CA ILE A 310 -4.10 31.33 -26.21
C ILE A 310 -2.88 30.46 -26.52
N ASN A 311 -2.76 29.29 -25.90
CA ASN A 311 -1.66 28.35 -26.11
C ASN A 311 -2.18 26.93 -26.41
N PRO A 312 -2.45 26.60 -27.69
CA PRO A 312 -2.99 25.29 -28.07
C PRO A 312 -2.05 24.11 -27.86
N LYS A 313 -0.75 24.39 -27.59
CA LYS A 313 0.28 23.37 -27.32
C LYS A 313 0.48 23.12 -25.82
N ASP A 314 -0.27 23.80 -24.95
CA ASP A 314 -0.20 23.61 -23.51
C ASP A 314 -0.87 22.29 -23.10
N ALA A 315 -0.06 21.25 -22.89
CA ALA A 315 -0.53 19.94 -22.45
C ALA A 315 -1.20 19.97 -21.07
N GLU A 316 -0.76 20.87 -20.18
CA GLU A 316 -1.32 21.02 -18.84
C GLU A 316 -2.75 21.53 -18.90
N ALA A 317 -3.04 22.49 -19.79
CA ALA A 317 -4.38 23.03 -19.93
C ALA A 317 -5.41 21.95 -20.33
N TYR A 318 -5.03 21.01 -21.21
CA TYR A 318 -5.89 19.86 -21.53
C TYR A 318 -6.06 18.89 -20.34
N ILE A 319 -5.02 18.68 -19.52
CA ILE A 319 -5.15 17.90 -18.29
C ILE A 319 -6.11 18.57 -17.31
N LEU A 320 -5.94 19.86 -17.05
CA LEU A 320 -6.83 20.63 -16.18
C LEU A 320 -8.27 20.55 -16.68
N LYS A 321 -8.50 20.61 -18.00
CA LYS A 321 -9.83 20.48 -18.60
C LYS A 321 -10.47 19.13 -18.28
N GLY A 322 -9.75 18.04 -18.53
CA GLY A 322 -10.25 16.69 -18.22
C GLY A 322 -10.44 16.46 -16.72
N LEU A 323 -9.68 17.13 -15.85
CA LEU A 323 -9.87 17.05 -14.40
C LEU A 323 -11.03 17.93 -13.89
N ALA A 324 -11.39 19.00 -14.60
CA ALA A 324 -12.47 19.90 -14.25
C ALA A 324 -13.87 19.32 -14.53
N VAL A 325 -13.98 18.22 -15.30
CA VAL A 325 -15.24 17.52 -15.54
C VAL A 325 -15.74 16.93 -14.21
N PRO A 326 -16.94 17.33 -13.74
CA PRO A 326 -17.34 17.14 -12.34
C PRO A 326 -17.43 15.67 -11.93
N TYR A 327 -16.70 15.31 -10.88
CA TYR A 327 -17.10 14.22 -10.00
C TYR A 327 -18.13 14.78 -9.01
N MET A 328 -19.41 14.48 -9.25
CA MET A 328 -20.56 14.85 -8.42
C MET A 328 -21.10 16.27 -8.65
N ASN A 329 -22.13 16.39 -9.50
CA ASN A 329 -23.14 17.42 -9.30
C ASN A 329 -23.72 17.26 -7.89
N VAL A 330 -23.50 18.25 -7.01
CA VAL A 330 -24.06 18.23 -5.66
C VAL A 330 -25.59 18.34 -5.78
N GLY A 331 -26.28 17.25 -5.42
CA GLY A 331 -27.74 17.18 -5.37
C GLY A 331 -28.39 16.20 -6.36
N LYS A 332 -27.66 15.68 -7.36
CA LYS A 332 -28.14 14.62 -8.25
C LYS A 332 -27.00 13.67 -8.58
N THR A 333 -27.09 12.42 -8.12
CA THR A 333 -26.26 11.33 -8.64
C THR A 333 -26.45 11.30 -10.15
N PRO A 334 -25.40 11.51 -10.97
CA PRO A 334 -25.52 11.43 -12.41
C PRO A 334 -26.14 10.09 -12.80
N SER A 335 -26.93 10.06 -13.87
CA SER A 335 -27.31 8.76 -14.43
C SER A 335 -26.05 7.99 -14.81
N ARG A 336 -26.07 6.67 -14.65
CA ARG A 336 -24.94 5.79 -14.97
C ARG A 336 -24.35 6.06 -16.37
N ASN A 337 -25.21 6.34 -17.36
CA ASN A 337 -24.80 6.63 -18.74
C ASN A 337 -24.09 7.98 -18.86
N GLN A 338 -24.53 8.99 -18.10
CA GLN A 338 -23.87 10.29 -18.08
C GLN A 338 -22.45 10.17 -17.54
N TRP A 339 -22.26 9.37 -16.50
CA TRP A 339 -20.94 9.23 -15.88
C TRP A 339 -19.93 8.49 -16.77
N ILE A 340 -20.36 7.47 -17.52
CA ILE A 340 -19.51 6.83 -18.53
C ILE A 340 -19.10 7.84 -19.62
N LYS A 341 -20.05 8.67 -20.08
CA LYS A 341 -19.80 9.73 -21.05
C LYS A 341 -18.79 10.75 -20.51
N ASP A 342 -18.93 11.18 -19.26
CA ASP A 342 -18.02 12.11 -18.61
C ASP A 342 -16.60 11.53 -18.60
N ILE A 343 -16.42 10.25 -18.21
CA ILE A 343 -15.09 9.60 -18.23
C ILE A 343 -14.51 9.54 -19.66
N GLN A 344 -15.34 9.29 -20.68
CA GLN A 344 -14.89 9.30 -22.08
C GLN A 344 -14.43 10.69 -22.54
N GLU A 345 -15.11 11.76 -22.11
CA GLU A 345 -14.68 13.14 -22.37
C GLU A 345 -13.32 13.43 -21.70
N GLN A 346 -13.11 12.99 -20.45
CA GLN A 346 -11.81 13.11 -19.78
C GLN A 346 -10.69 12.39 -20.55
N ILE A 347 -10.96 11.17 -21.02
CA ILE A 347 -10.01 10.40 -21.84
C ILE A 347 -9.66 11.15 -23.14
N ALA A 348 -10.62 11.83 -23.76
CA ALA A 348 -10.40 12.62 -24.96
C ALA A 348 -9.47 13.81 -24.69
N ASP A 349 -9.72 14.56 -23.61
CA ASP A 349 -8.87 15.69 -23.21
C ASP A 349 -7.45 15.23 -22.85
N PHE A 350 -7.29 14.13 -22.11
CA PHE A 350 -5.96 13.59 -21.80
C PHE A 350 -5.23 13.07 -23.04
N SER A 351 -5.97 12.53 -24.01
CA SER A 351 -5.40 12.13 -25.30
C SER A 351 -4.91 13.34 -26.10
N GLN A 352 -5.61 14.46 -26.02
CA GLN A 352 -5.17 15.71 -26.62
C GLN A 352 -3.92 16.27 -25.94
N ALA A 353 -3.81 16.16 -24.61
CA ALA A 353 -2.58 16.49 -23.88
C ALA A 353 -1.36 15.68 -24.38
N ILE A 354 -1.53 14.37 -24.59
CA ILE A 354 -0.48 13.49 -25.15
C ILE A 354 -0.14 13.88 -26.59
N LYS A 355 -1.14 14.25 -27.39
CA LYS A 355 -0.92 14.67 -28.78
C LYS A 355 -0.06 15.93 -28.87
N VAL A 356 -0.27 16.90 -27.98
CA VAL A 356 0.49 18.16 -27.99
C VAL A 356 1.85 18.04 -27.30
N ASN A 357 1.97 17.16 -26.31
CA ASN A 357 3.25 16.82 -25.67
C ASN A 357 3.37 15.30 -25.41
N PRO A 358 3.94 14.54 -26.35
CA PRO A 358 4.06 13.08 -26.25
C PRO A 358 4.93 12.57 -25.09
N ASN A 359 5.75 13.42 -24.48
CA ASN A 359 6.60 13.08 -23.33
C ASN A 359 5.97 13.51 -22.00
N TYR A 360 4.72 14.01 -22.00
CA TYR A 360 4.06 14.49 -20.78
C TYR A 360 3.50 13.32 -19.96
N VAL A 361 4.31 12.84 -19.01
CA VAL A 361 4.01 11.68 -18.14
C VAL A 361 2.65 11.78 -17.47
N ASN A 362 2.26 12.96 -16.98
CA ASN A 362 0.99 13.18 -16.28
C ASN A 362 -0.23 12.85 -17.14
N ALA A 363 -0.15 13.02 -18.46
CA ALA A 363 -1.25 12.71 -19.35
C ALA A 363 -1.47 11.21 -19.52
N TYR A 364 -0.40 10.42 -19.64
CA TYR A 364 -0.50 8.96 -19.61
C TYR A 364 -0.99 8.45 -18.26
N LEU A 365 -0.54 9.05 -17.15
CA LEU A 365 -1.00 8.69 -15.81
C LEU A 365 -2.51 8.92 -15.65
N ALA A 366 -2.98 10.12 -16.02
CA ALA A 366 -4.39 10.49 -15.93
C ALA A 366 -5.26 9.58 -16.80
N ARG A 367 -4.88 9.37 -18.06
CA ARG A 367 -5.62 8.54 -19.01
C ARG A 367 -5.59 7.05 -18.64
N GLY A 368 -4.43 6.52 -18.31
CA GLY A 368 -4.25 5.14 -17.86
C GLY A 368 -5.10 4.82 -16.64
N SER A 369 -5.20 5.76 -15.69
CA SER A 369 -6.07 5.61 -14.51
C SER A 369 -7.55 5.53 -14.86
N LYS A 370 -8.03 6.30 -15.86
CA LYS A 370 -9.43 6.21 -16.32
C LYS A 370 -9.70 4.89 -17.03
N TYR A 371 -8.78 4.43 -17.87
CA TYR A 371 -8.90 3.11 -18.50
C TYR A 371 -8.90 1.99 -17.48
N TYR A 372 -7.98 2.01 -16.51
CA TYR A 372 -7.92 1.01 -15.46
C TYR A 372 -9.19 0.99 -14.61
N PHE A 373 -9.74 2.18 -14.32
CA PHE A 373 -11.00 2.32 -13.63
C PHE A 373 -12.16 1.67 -14.42
N LEU A 374 -12.30 2.00 -15.71
CA LEU A 374 -13.33 1.41 -16.59
C LEU A 374 -13.18 -0.11 -16.71
N ALA A 375 -11.95 -0.62 -16.75
CA ALA A 375 -11.67 -2.05 -16.84
C ALA A 375 -12.14 -2.84 -15.60
N ASN A 376 -12.18 -2.19 -14.43
CA ASN A 376 -12.63 -2.78 -13.17
C ASN A 376 -14.08 -2.40 -12.81
N PHE A 377 -14.77 -1.64 -13.66
CA PHE A 377 -16.12 -1.18 -13.40
C PHE A 377 -17.09 -2.38 -13.43
N PRO A 378 -17.96 -2.57 -12.41
CA PRO A 378 -18.76 -3.79 -12.25
C PRO A 378 -19.54 -4.25 -13.48
N GLU A 379 -19.99 -3.32 -14.31
CA GLU A 379 -20.81 -3.50 -15.51
C GLU A 379 -19.99 -4.04 -16.69
N PHE A 380 -18.71 -3.67 -16.76
CA PHE A 380 -17.79 -4.16 -17.79
C PHE A 380 -16.95 -5.33 -17.28
N LYS A 381 -16.91 -5.55 -15.97
CA LYS A 381 -16.13 -6.61 -15.36
C LYS A 381 -16.48 -7.96 -16.00
N ASN A 382 -15.44 -8.68 -16.44
CA ASN A 382 -15.55 -9.95 -17.18
C ASN A 382 -16.13 -9.85 -18.60
N THR A 383 -16.14 -8.66 -19.22
CA THR A 383 -16.49 -8.48 -20.65
C THR A 383 -15.24 -8.25 -21.51
N PRO A 384 -15.29 -8.48 -22.84
CA PRO A 384 -14.20 -8.12 -23.75
C PRO A 384 -13.80 -6.65 -23.66
N LEU A 385 -14.77 -5.76 -23.43
CA LEU A 385 -14.55 -4.32 -23.31
C LEU A 385 -13.67 -3.98 -22.09
N ALA A 386 -13.83 -4.67 -20.96
CA ALA A 386 -12.93 -4.50 -19.82
C ALA A 386 -11.49 -4.90 -20.16
N SER A 387 -11.30 -5.97 -20.95
CA SER A 387 -9.96 -6.38 -21.41
C SER A 387 -9.33 -5.34 -22.36
N GLU A 388 -10.12 -4.66 -23.18
CA GLU A 388 -9.63 -3.56 -24.02
C GLU A 388 -9.16 -2.36 -23.18
N TYR A 389 -9.96 -1.94 -22.20
CA TYR A 389 -9.57 -0.89 -21.27
C TYR A 389 -8.33 -1.28 -20.44
N ALA A 390 -8.24 -2.52 -19.99
CA ALA A 390 -7.06 -3.02 -19.30
C ALA A 390 -5.78 -2.89 -20.16
N LYS A 391 -5.85 -3.31 -21.43
CA LYS A 391 -4.74 -3.18 -22.38
C LYS A 391 -4.36 -1.72 -22.60
N ALA A 392 -5.35 -0.83 -22.72
CA ALA A 392 -5.10 0.61 -22.88
C ALA A 392 -4.41 1.22 -21.64
N ALA A 393 -4.82 0.83 -20.43
CA ALA A 393 -4.16 1.24 -19.19
C ALA A 393 -2.70 0.76 -19.12
N ILE A 394 -2.46 -0.53 -19.39
CA ILE A 394 -1.12 -1.12 -19.42
C ILE A 394 -0.22 -0.44 -20.46
N ALA A 395 -0.77 -0.06 -21.62
CA ALA A 395 -0.05 0.68 -22.65
C ALA A 395 0.37 2.07 -22.16
N ASP A 396 -0.52 2.81 -21.50
CA ASP A 396 -0.19 4.13 -20.94
C ASP A 396 0.88 4.03 -19.83
N TYR A 397 0.76 3.07 -18.91
CA TYR A 397 1.78 2.84 -17.88
C TYR A 397 3.12 2.39 -18.47
N THR A 398 3.10 1.64 -19.57
CA THR A 398 4.31 1.29 -20.32
C THR A 398 4.98 2.52 -20.93
N GLN A 399 4.21 3.51 -21.43
CA GLN A 399 4.78 4.76 -21.92
C GLN A 399 5.42 5.57 -20.80
N ILE A 400 4.83 5.60 -19.60
CA ILE A 400 5.44 6.26 -18.43
C ILE A 400 6.84 5.70 -18.16
N ILE A 401 6.98 4.36 -18.14
CA ILE A 401 8.26 3.67 -17.93
C ILE A 401 9.22 3.94 -19.10
N LYS A 402 8.72 4.02 -20.34
CA LYS A 402 9.56 4.32 -21.51
C LYS A 402 10.12 5.75 -21.46
N ILE A 403 9.31 6.72 -21.04
CA ILE A 403 9.72 8.12 -20.91
C ILE A 403 10.71 8.28 -19.74
N ASN A 404 10.44 7.61 -18.62
CA ASN A 404 11.31 7.62 -17.44
C ASN A 404 11.46 6.20 -16.86
N PRO A 405 12.54 5.47 -17.22
CA PRO A 405 12.80 4.12 -16.72
C PRO A 405 13.07 4.02 -15.22
N ASP A 406 13.36 5.13 -14.55
CA ASP A 406 13.57 5.17 -13.10
C ASP A 406 12.31 5.59 -12.34
N ASN A 407 11.14 5.63 -12.99
CA ASN A 407 9.87 6.00 -12.37
C ASN A 407 9.21 4.80 -11.65
N PRO A 408 9.23 4.72 -10.31
CA PRO A 408 8.65 3.60 -9.57
C PRO A 408 7.12 3.52 -9.72
N LEU A 409 6.42 4.65 -9.87
CA LEU A 409 4.96 4.69 -10.00
C LEU A 409 4.50 3.99 -11.30
N GLY A 410 5.25 4.15 -12.40
CA GLY A 410 4.96 3.47 -13.66
C GLY A 410 4.97 1.94 -13.51
N TYR A 411 6.00 1.40 -12.85
CA TYR A 411 6.09 -0.04 -12.57
C TYR A 411 4.98 -0.52 -11.64
N LYS A 412 4.67 0.22 -10.58
CA LYS A 412 3.58 -0.13 -9.66
C LYS A 412 2.24 -0.24 -10.38
N LEU A 413 1.84 0.82 -11.08
CA LEU A 413 0.54 0.86 -11.76
C LEU A 413 0.42 -0.20 -12.84
N ARG A 414 1.51 -0.47 -13.56
CA ARG A 414 1.55 -1.54 -14.56
C ARG A 414 1.49 -2.93 -13.90
N ALA A 415 2.20 -3.15 -12.79
CA ALA A 415 2.15 -4.40 -12.05
C ALA A 415 0.73 -4.70 -11.51
N ASP A 416 0.08 -3.70 -10.93
CA ASP A 416 -1.29 -3.81 -10.40
C ASP A 416 -2.28 -4.17 -11.53
N ALA A 417 -2.16 -3.50 -12.69
CA ALA A 417 -2.96 -3.79 -13.86
C ALA A 417 -2.69 -5.20 -14.41
N LEU A 418 -1.43 -5.57 -14.60
CA LEU A 418 -1.04 -6.91 -15.08
C LEU A 418 -1.57 -8.01 -14.15
N SER A 419 -1.42 -7.82 -12.83
CA SER A 419 -1.92 -8.73 -11.80
C SER A 419 -3.43 -8.89 -11.89
N ASN A 420 -4.19 -7.80 -11.94
CA ASN A 420 -5.65 -7.87 -11.97
C ASN A 420 -6.22 -8.50 -13.25
N PHE A 421 -5.47 -8.45 -14.36
CA PHE A 421 -5.87 -9.06 -15.63
C PHE A 421 -5.12 -10.36 -15.95
N GLY A 422 -4.48 -10.98 -14.94
CA GLY A 422 -3.96 -12.34 -15.00
C GLY A 422 -2.58 -12.52 -15.64
N ASP A 423 -1.88 -11.44 -16.00
CA ASP A 423 -0.47 -11.50 -16.39
C ASP A 423 0.43 -11.46 -15.15
N TRP A 424 0.45 -12.57 -14.42
CA TRP A 424 1.22 -12.71 -13.18
C TRP A 424 2.72 -12.59 -13.41
N LYS A 425 3.21 -13.05 -14.58
CA LYS A 425 4.64 -13.02 -14.90
C LYS A 425 5.12 -11.58 -15.11
N GLY A 426 4.37 -10.79 -15.89
CA GLY A 426 4.63 -9.37 -16.06
C GLY A 426 4.54 -8.61 -14.74
N ALA A 427 3.51 -8.90 -13.93
CA ALA A 427 3.33 -8.26 -12.63
C ALA A 427 4.53 -8.52 -11.68
N VAL A 428 5.00 -9.77 -11.56
CA VAL A 428 6.16 -10.09 -10.72
C VAL A 428 7.43 -9.38 -11.22
N ALA A 429 7.63 -9.27 -12.54
CA ALA A 429 8.77 -8.55 -13.10
C ALA A 429 8.76 -7.07 -12.72
N ASP A 430 7.59 -6.42 -12.82
CA ASP A 430 7.44 -5.00 -12.47
C ASP A 430 7.55 -4.75 -10.97
N TYR A 431 6.96 -5.61 -10.12
CA TYR A 431 7.14 -5.51 -8.66
C TYR A 431 8.61 -5.70 -8.25
N ASN A 432 9.35 -6.58 -8.91
CA ASN A 432 10.79 -6.72 -8.66
C ASN A 432 11.55 -5.43 -9.00
N GLN A 433 11.24 -4.81 -10.14
CA GLN A 433 11.87 -3.56 -10.55
C GLN A 433 11.49 -2.40 -9.63
N LEU A 434 10.22 -2.32 -9.20
CA LEU A 434 9.76 -1.37 -8.20
C LEU A 434 10.55 -1.48 -6.89
N LEU A 435 10.70 -2.69 -6.35
CA LEU A 435 11.46 -2.93 -5.11
C LEU A 435 12.96 -2.65 -5.25
N LYS A 436 13.51 -2.73 -6.48
CA LYS A 436 14.89 -2.32 -6.78
C LYS A 436 15.05 -0.80 -6.78
N LEU A 437 14.12 -0.08 -7.42
CA LEU A 437 14.13 1.38 -7.51
C LEU A 437 13.77 2.05 -6.18
N ASN A 438 12.89 1.42 -5.41
CA ASN A 438 12.46 1.91 -4.12
C ASN A 438 12.42 0.75 -3.10
N PRO A 439 13.55 0.46 -2.43
CA PRO A 439 13.62 -0.60 -1.42
C PRO A 439 12.83 -0.27 -0.15
N ASN A 440 12.53 1.01 0.08
CA ASN A 440 11.82 1.53 1.24
C ASN A 440 10.32 1.75 0.97
N VAL A 441 9.72 1.01 0.02
CA VAL A 441 8.25 0.96 -0.16
C VAL A 441 7.62 0.17 1.00
N ALA A 442 7.93 0.56 2.23
CA ALA A 442 7.41 -0.01 3.46
C ALA A 442 5.99 0.50 3.77
N ALA A 443 5.31 1.13 2.80
CA ALA A 443 4.00 1.74 2.98
C ALA A 443 2.95 1.26 1.96
N ASP A 444 3.24 0.23 1.14
CA ASP A 444 2.24 -0.32 0.23
C ASP A 444 2.18 -1.86 0.24
N ASP A 445 1.14 -2.38 -0.40
CA ASP A 445 0.82 -3.80 -0.45
C ASP A 445 1.68 -4.57 -1.48
N THR A 446 2.80 -4.01 -1.99
CA THR A 446 3.62 -4.60 -3.06
C THR A 446 4.09 -6.00 -2.72
N TYR A 447 4.63 -6.24 -1.52
CA TYR A 447 5.03 -7.59 -1.12
C TYR A 447 3.82 -8.54 -1.09
N GLY A 448 2.66 -8.09 -0.60
CA GLY A 448 1.45 -8.90 -0.60
C GLY A 448 0.99 -9.28 -2.02
N LEU A 449 0.94 -8.30 -2.92
CA LEU A 449 0.53 -8.47 -4.31
C LEU A 449 1.52 -9.30 -5.13
N ARG A 450 2.83 -9.07 -4.96
CA ARG A 450 3.88 -9.90 -5.58
C ARG A 450 3.82 -11.33 -5.05
N GLY A 451 3.62 -11.51 -3.75
CA GLY A 451 3.45 -12.82 -3.13
C GLY A 451 2.25 -13.57 -3.71
N PHE A 452 1.11 -12.89 -3.87
CA PHE A 452 -0.06 -13.47 -4.53
C PHE A 452 0.21 -13.85 -5.99
N ALA A 453 0.86 -12.98 -6.77
CA ALA A 453 1.22 -13.27 -8.16
C ALA A 453 2.19 -14.46 -8.29
N ARG A 454 3.19 -14.54 -7.40
CA ARG A 454 4.11 -15.70 -7.30
C ARG A 454 3.37 -16.99 -6.99
N TRP A 455 2.41 -16.95 -6.06
CA TRP A 455 1.57 -18.12 -5.75
C TRP A 455 0.77 -18.59 -6.97
N LYS A 456 0.19 -17.66 -7.76
CA LYS A 456 -0.48 -17.98 -9.03
C LYS A 456 0.44 -18.57 -10.10
N LEU A 457 1.73 -18.27 -10.05
CA LEU A 457 2.77 -18.89 -10.89
C LEU A 457 3.30 -20.22 -10.33
N GLY A 458 2.84 -20.65 -9.17
CA GLY A 458 3.30 -21.87 -8.49
C GLY A 458 4.58 -21.70 -7.65
N ASP A 459 5.14 -20.49 -7.55
CA ASP A 459 6.28 -20.19 -6.67
C ASP A 459 5.81 -19.98 -5.22
N LYS A 460 5.43 -21.09 -4.58
CA LYS A 460 4.90 -21.09 -3.21
C LYS A 460 5.91 -20.61 -2.17
N LYS A 461 7.20 -20.90 -2.37
CA LYS A 461 8.27 -20.48 -1.45
C LYS A 461 8.51 -18.98 -1.52
N GLY A 462 8.69 -18.43 -2.73
CA GLY A 462 8.84 -16.99 -2.93
C GLY A 462 7.59 -16.20 -2.53
N ALA A 463 6.39 -16.78 -2.71
CA ALA A 463 5.15 -16.21 -2.20
C ALA A 463 5.12 -16.14 -0.66
N LEU A 464 5.55 -17.21 0.03
CA LEU A 464 5.60 -17.24 1.48
C LEU A 464 6.60 -16.22 2.06
N GLU A 465 7.77 -16.07 1.43
CA GLU A 465 8.76 -15.04 1.80
C GLU A 465 8.18 -13.62 1.69
N ASP A 466 7.49 -13.35 0.58
CA ASP A 466 6.85 -12.07 0.33
C ASP A 466 5.75 -11.75 1.35
N LEU A 467 4.87 -12.72 1.64
CA LEU A 467 3.81 -12.54 2.64
C LEU A 467 4.36 -12.36 4.05
N ASN A 468 5.48 -13.02 4.39
CA ASN A 468 6.18 -12.79 5.66
C ASN A 468 6.71 -11.35 5.76
N GLN A 469 7.30 -10.84 4.68
CA GLN A 469 7.79 -9.47 4.65
C GLN A 469 6.64 -8.45 4.69
N ALA A 470 5.55 -8.70 3.96
CA ALA A 470 4.35 -7.87 3.98
C ALA A 470 3.75 -7.79 5.41
N LEU A 471 3.63 -8.93 6.10
CA LEU A 471 3.10 -8.98 7.47
C LEU A 471 4.07 -8.42 8.53
N LYS A 472 5.38 -8.36 8.24
CA LYS A 472 6.35 -7.63 9.08
C LYS A 472 6.11 -6.12 8.99
N ILE A 473 5.72 -5.62 7.82
CA ILE A 473 5.41 -4.21 7.58
C ILE A 473 4.02 -3.86 8.13
N ASN A 474 3.00 -4.63 7.75
CA ASN A 474 1.61 -4.42 8.18
C ASN A 474 1.02 -5.69 8.84
N PRO A 475 1.28 -5.91 10.14
CA PRO A 475 0.76 -7.09 10.85
C PRO A 475 -0.76 -7.05 11.08
N LYS A 476 -1.44 -5.97 10.70
CA LYS A 476 -2.90 -5.83 10.81
C LYS A 476 -3.64 -6.16 9.52
N ASP A 477 -2.93 -6.49 8.44
CA ASP A 477 -3.62 -6.93 7.22
C ASP A 477 -4.12 -8.37 7.35
N LYS A 478 -5.41 -8.47 7.66
CA LYS A 478 -6.12 -9.75 7.83
C LYS A 478 -6.17 -10.59 6.54
N SER A 479 -6.11 -9.96 5.36
CA SER A 479 -6.23 -10.68 4.08
C SER A 479 -5.00 -11.55 3.82
N LEU A 480 -3.82 -11.08 4.23
CA LEU A 480 -2.55 -11.77 4.02
C LEU A 480 -2.40 -13.03 4.89
N TYR A 481 -2.97 -13.03 6.11
CA TYR A 481 -2.96 -14.23 6.96
C TYR A 481 -3.74 -15.38 6.31
N GLY A 482 -4.89 -15.11 5.70
CA GLY A 482 -5.65 -16.16 4.99
C GLY A 482 -4.81 -16.79 3.86
N VAL A 483 -4.30 -15.95 2.96
CA VAL A 483 -3.49 -16.38 1.82
C VAL A 483 -2.21 -17.11 2.27
N ARG A 484 -1.53 -16.62 3.32
CA ARG A 484 -0.35 -17.29 3.86
C ARG A 484 -0.68 -18.64 4.48
N GLY A 485 -1.85 -18.73 5.14
CA GLY A 485 -2.39 -19.99 5.66
C GLY A 485 -2.61 -21.02 4.55
N ASP A 486 -3.23 -20.61 3.44
CA ASP A 486 -3.48 -21.46 2.27
C ASP A 486 -2.16 -22.00 1.70
N ILE A 487 -1.17 -21.11 1.50
CA ILE A 487 0.15 -21.48 0.97
C ILE A 487 0.88 -22.43 1.93
N ARG A 488 0.82 -22.20 3.24
CA ARG A 488 1.40 -23.11 4.24
C ARG A 488 0.75 -24.48 4.23
N ALA A 489 -0.57 -24.55 4.10
CA ALA A 489 -1.30 -25.80 3.97
C ALA A 489 -0.85 -26.57 2.71
N GLU A 490 -0.76 -25.89 1.57
CA GLU A 490 -0.25 -26.46 0.32
C GLU A 490 1.22 -26.94 0.39
N LEU A 491 2.01 -26.37 1.30
CA LEU A 491 3.39 -26.77 1.58
C LEU A 491 3.51 -27.86 2.66
N GLY A 492 2.38 -28.29 3.25
CA GLY A 492 2.35 -29.29 4.32
C GLY A 492 2.60 -28.74 5.74
N ASP A 493 2.76 -27.43 5.92
CA ASP A 493 2.89 -26.78 7.23
C ASP A 493 1.51 -26.58 7.88
N LYS A 494 0.95 -27.69 8.37
CA LYS A 494 -0.36 -27.72 9.04
C LYS A 494 -0.44 -26.77 10.25
N GLN A 495 0.62 -26.72 11.07
CA GLN A 495 0.60 -25.91 12.29
C GLN A 495 0.70 -24.41 12.00
N GLY A 496 1.56 -24.02 11.06
CA GLY A 496 1.66 -22.64 10.61
C GLY A 496 0.41 -22.17 9.89
N ALA A 497 -0.25 -23.04 9.12
CA ALA A 497 -1.55 -22.74 8.48
C ALA A 497 -2.63 -22.46 9.53
N ILE A 498 -2.80 -23.34 10.53
CA ILE A 498 -3.75 -23.13 11.64
C ILE A 498 -3.47 -21.82 12.38
N THR A 499 -2.20 -21.50 12.61
CA THR A 499 -1.80 -20.25 13.28
C THR A 499 -2.25 -19.03 12.48
N ASP A 500 -2.08 -19.05 11.16
CA ASP A 500 -2.47 -17.95 10.30
C ASP A 500 -3.99 -17.82 10.17
N TYR A 501 -4.72 -18.92 10.01
CA TYR A 501 -6.18 -18.90 10.00
C TYR A 501 -6.73 -18.34 11.33
N LYS A 502 -6.15 -18.71 12.48
CA LYS A 502 -6.51 -18.15 13.78
C LYS A 502 -6.31 -16.63 13.82
N GLN A 503 -5.24 -16.10 13.23
CA GLN A 503 -5.02 -14.66 13.15
C GLN A 503 -6.00 -13.97 12.21
N ALA A 504 -6.27 -14.55 11.04
CA ALA A 504 -7.27 -14.04 10.10
C ALA A 504 -8.67 -13.95 10.74
N ILE A 505 -9.03 -14.97 11.54
CA ILE A 505 -10.28 -15.05 12.33
C ILE A 505 -10.31 -13.96 13.42
N LYS A 506 -9.25 -13.78 14.22
CA LYS A 506 -9.21 -12.81 15.32
C LYS A 506 -9.58 -11.38 14.88
N GLN A 507 -9.30 -11.02 13.63
CA GLN A 507 -9.54 -9.68 13.09
C GLN A 507 -10.95 -9.52 12.46
N LYS A 508 -11.92 -10.39 12.81
CA LYS A 508 -13.35 -10.32 12.42
C LYS A 508 -13.58 -10.22 10.89
N SER A 509 -12.88 -11.02 10.09
CA SER A 509 -13.22 -11.16 8.67
C SER A 509 -14.31 -12.21 8.46
N SER A 510 -15.57 -11.80 8.49
CA SER A 510 -16.72 -12.69 8.27
C SER A 510 -16.77 -13.30 6.85
N SER A 511 -16.09 -12.71 5.87
CA SER A 511 -16.01 -13.21 4.49
C SER A 511 -15.08 -14.41 4.29
N LEU A 512 -14.21 -14.75 5.25
CA LEU A 512 -13.28 -15.90 5.13
C LEU A 512 -13.89 -17.24 5.62
N ILE A 513 -15.02 -17.22 6.34
CA ILE A 513 -15.55 -18.39 7.06
C ILE A 513 -15.89 -19.55 6.11
N ILE A 514 -16.39 -19.25 4.91
CA ILE A 514 -16.82 -20.25 3.92
C ILE A 514 -15.61 -20.99 3.30
N PHE A 515 -14.41 -20.41 3.38
CA PHE A 515 -13.20 -20.95 2.77
C PHE A 515 -12.25 -21.62 3.77
N LEU A 516 -12.62 -21.69 5.06
CA LEU A 516 -11.77 -22.30 6.08
C LEU A 516 -11.70 -23.83 5.91
N PRO A 517 -10.50 -24.45 5.84
CA PRO A 517 -10.41 -25.86 5.46
C PRO A 517 -10.93 -26.80 6.55
N ILE A 518 -11.75 -27.78 6.14
CA ILE A 518 -12.41 -28.75 7.03
C ILE A 518 -11.39 -29.70 7.67
N GLU A 519 -10.32 -30.05 6.95
CA GLU A 519 -9.25 -30.95 7.40
C GLU A 519 -8.49 -30.50 8.67
N PHE A 520 -8.59 -29.22 9.04
CA PHE A 520 -8.00 -28.68 10.27
C PHE A 520 -8.94 -28.76 11.49
N ARG A 521 -10.20 -29.18 11.33
CA ARG A 521 -11.20 -29.25 12.41
C ARG A 521 -10.94 -30.34 13.46
N SER A 522 -9.83 -31.08 13.37
CA SER A 522 -9.33 -31.94 14.45
C SER A 522 -8.66 -31.15 15.60
N ASP A 523 -8.31 -29.87 15.40
CA ASP A 523 -7.70 -28.99 16.41
C ASP A 523 -8.80 -28.20 17.15
N LEU A 524 -8.95 -28.43 18.46
CA LEU A 524 -10.01 -27.82 19.26
C LEU A 524 -9.91 -26.28 19.30
N ASP A 525 -8.70 -25.73 19.34
CA ASP A 525 -8.49 -24.29 19.39
C ASP A 525 -8.89 -23.63 18.06
N TYR A 526 -8.64 -24.29 16.94
CA TYR A 526 -9.10 -23.86 15.62
C TYR A 526 -10.63 -23.90 15.52
N VAL A 527 -11.25 -25.00 15.99
CA VAL A 527 -12.71 -25.14 16.06
C VAL A 527 -13.33 -24.05 16.94
N ASN A 528 -12.75 -23.76 18.12
CA ASN A 528 -13.22 -22.69 19.00
C ASN A 528 -13.11 -21.30 18.35
N ALA A 529 -12.06 -21.08 17.55
CA ALA A 529 -11.88 -19.84 16.81
C ALA A 529 -12.99 -19.64 15.76
N ILE A 530 -13.40 -20.71 15.06
CA ILE A 530 -14.56 -20.70 14.14
C ILE A 530 -15.84 -20.36 14.89
N LEU A 531 -16.13 -21.09 15.98
CA LEU A 531 -17.37 -20.92 16.77
C LEU A 531 -17.52 -19.52 17.38
N LYS A 532 -16.41 -18.82 17.63
CA LYS A 532 -16.44 -17.42 18.10
C LYS A 532 -17.00 -16.45 17.06
N ILE A 533 -16.82 -16.73 15.76
CA ILE A 533 -17.30 -15.87 14.67
C ILE A 533 -18.66 -16.35 14.17
N ASN A 534 -18.81 -17.66 13.99
CA ASN A 534 -20.07 -18.28 13.60
C ASN A 534 -20.55 -19.23 14.71
N PRO A 535 -21.29 -18.70 15.71
CA PRO A 535 -21.83 -19.50 16.80
C PRO A 535 -22.91 -20.52 16.37
N ASN A 536 -23.19 -20.64 15.07
CA ASN A 536 -24.13 -21.60 14.50
C ASN A 536 -23.47 -22.54 13.47
N ASP A 537 -22.13 -22.61 13.42
CA ASP A 537 -21.42 -23.56 12.52
C ASP A 537 -21.62 -25.01 13.01
N ALA A 538 -22.51 -25.73 12.31
CA ALA A 538 -22.90 -27.09 12.64
C ALA A 538 -21.71 -28.06 12.63
N GLU A 539 -20.86 -27.97 11.61
CA GLU A 539 -19.70 -28.84 11.45
C GLU A 539 -18.66 -28.56 12.55
N ALA A 540 -18.54 -27.32 13.02
CA ALA A 540 -17.60 -26.97 14.08
C ALA A 540 -18.08 -27.53 15.42
N TYR A 541 -19.38 -27.47 15.71
CA TYR A 541 -19.94 -28.16 16.88
C TYR A 541 -19.83 -29.69 16.79
N LYS A 542 -19.98 -30.28 15.58
CA LYS A 542 -19.75 -31.71 15.38
C LYS A 542 -18.31 -32.12 15.70
N SER A 543 -17.32 -31.30 15.36
CA SER A 543 -15.93 -31.54 15.76
C SER A 543 -15.71 -31.28 17.25
N ALA A 544 -16.23 -30.17 17.79
CA ALA A 544 -16.04 -29.79 19.19
C ALA A 544 -16.58 -30.84 20.17
N ARG A 545 -17.82 -31.34 19.94
CA ARG A 545 -18.46 -32.36 20.80
C ARG A 545 -17.59 -33.62 20.90
N GLN A 546 -17.03 -34.07 19.78
CA GLN A 546 -16.22 -35.28 19.70
C GLN A 546 -14.89 -35.09 20.42
N ILE A 547 -14.20 -33.97 20.16
CA ILE A 547 -12.90 -33.69 20.77
C ILE A 547 -13.03 -33.54 22.29
N ARG A 548 -14.04 -32.79 22.77
CA ARG A 548 -14.27 -32.60 24.21
C ARG A 548 -14.71 -33.89 24.91
N PHE A 549 -15.51 -34.71 24.25
CA PHE A 549 -15.86 -36.05 24.76
C PHE A 549 -14.62 -36.91 24.97
N GLN A 550 -13.74 -36.98 23.95
CA GLN A 550 -12.47 -37.73 24.03
C GLN A 550 -11.51 -37.18 25.10
N GLN A 551 -11.52 -35.86 25.34
CA GLN A 551 -10.75 -35.22 26.41
C GLN A 551 -11.35 -35.40 27.82
N GLY A 552 -12.51 -36.07 27.95
CA GLY A 552 -13.22 -36.22 29.23
C GLY A 552 -13.91 -34.95 29.73
N LYS A 553 -14.03 -33.91 28.89
CA LYS A 553 -14.72 -32.64 29.19
C LYS A 553 -16.21 -32.79 28.93
N TYR A 554 -16.86 -33.65 29.71
CA TYR A 554 -18.23 -34.09 29.45
C TYR A 554 -19.28 -32.97 29.56
N LYS A 555 -19.07 -31.99 30.45
CA LYS A 555 -20.00 -30.85 30.59
C LYS A 555 -20.00 -29.98 29.32
N GLU A 556 -18.82 -29.67 28.80
CA GLU A 556 -18.66 -28.90 27.57
C GLU A 556 -19.12 -29.70 26.35
N ALA A 557 -18.85 -31.00 26.31
CA ALA A 557 -19.34 -31.88 25.25
C ALA A 557 -20.88 -31.90 25.20
N ILE A 558 -21.58 -31.97 26.34
CA ILE A 558 -23.05 -31.87 26.42
C ILE A 558 -23.54 -30.56 25.79
N ALA A 559 -22.92 -29.43 26.13
CA ALA A 559 -23.30 -28.14 25.57
C ALA A 559 -23.11 -28.10 24.04
N ASP A 560 -22.07 -28.73 23.50
CA ASP A 560 -21.88 -28.83 22.05
C ASP A 560 -22.89 -29.79 21.40
N PHE A 561 -23.20 -30.93 22.04
CA PHE A 561 -24.25 -31.83 21.57
C PHE A 561 -25.62 -31.13 21.56
N ASP A 562 -25.93 -30.30 22.56
CA ASP A 562 -27.15 -29.49 22.60
C ASP A 562 -27.22 -28.53 21.41
N LYS A 563 -26.09 -27.92 21.04
CA LYS A 563 -25.99 -27.06 19.85
C LYS A 563 -26.20 -27.84 18.56
N VAL A 564 -25.58 -29.02 18.42
CA VAL A 564 -25.82 -29.90 17.26
C VAL A 564 -27.30 -30.28 17.18
N LEU A 565 -27.93 -30.64 18.29
CA LEU A 565 -29.34 -31.04 18.34
C LEU A 565 -30.31 -29.88 18.12
N THR A 566 -29.91 -28.65 18.45
CA THR A 566 -30.66 -27.45 18.07
C THR A 566 -30.67 -27.25 16.56
N ILE A 567 -29.55 -27.57 15.89
CA ILE A 567 -29.39 -27.43 14.43
C ILE A 567 -30.01 -28.61 13.68
N ASN A 568 -29.79 -29.83 14.16
CA ASN A 568 -30.32 -31.07 13.62
C ASN A 568 -30.96 -31.91 14.75
N PRO A 569 -32.27 -31.75 14.99
CA PRO A 569 -32.99 -32.48 16.03
C PRO A 569 -33.08 -34.00 15.81
N ASN A 570 -32.69 -34.51 14.64
CA ASN A 570 -32.74 -35.94 14.29
C ASN A 570 -31.33 -36.56 14.19
N ASP A 571 -30.34 -36.02 14.92
CA ASP A 571 -28.98 -36.58 14.98
C ASP A 571 -28.87 -37.64 16.09
N ALA A 572 -28.97 -38.92 15.71
CA ALA A 572 -28.91 -40.04 16.66
C ALA A 572 -27.55 -40.12 17.39
N GLU A 573 -26.45 -39.85 16.70
CA GLU A 573 -25.10 -39.83 17.27
C GLU A 573 -24.96 -38.73 18.33
N ALA A 574 -25.60 -37.57 18.11
CA ALA A 574 -25.60 -36.48 19.07
C ALA A 574 -26.38 -36.82 20.35
N TYR A 575 -27.53 -37.47 20.22
CA TYR A 575 -28.24 -38.00 21.39
C TYR A 575 -27.43 -39.08 22.11
N ALA A 576 -26.84 -40.03 21.39
CA ALA A 576 -26.05 -41.10 22.00
C ALA A 576 -24.83 -40.55 22.75
N GLY A 577 -24.07 -39.65 22.13
CA GLY A 577 -22.91 -39.00 22.74
C GLY A 577 -23.27 -38.09 23.92
N ARG A 578 -24.40 -37.37 23.85
CA ARG A 578 -24.91 -36.58 24.99
C ARG A 578 -25.33 -37.48 26.15
N GLY A 579 -26.02 -38.58 25.85
CA GLY A 579 -26.40 -39.58 26.83
C GLY A 579 -25.20 -40.24 27.51
N ALA A 580 -24.18 -40.62 26.74
CA ALA A 580 -22.92 -41.13 27.28
C ALA A 580 -22.23 -40.09 28.18
N SER A 581 -22.20 -38.82 27.79
CA SER A 581 -21.62 -37.73 28.57
C SER A 581 -22.38 -37.50 29.90
N ARG A 582 -23.71 -37.51 29.86
CA ARG A 582 -24.58 -37.41 31.06
C ARG A 582 -24.34 -38.56 32.03
N TYR A 583 -24.23 -39.77 31.49
CA TYR A 583 -23.90 -40.95 32.29
C TYR A 583 -22.54 -40.81 33.00
N LYS A 584 -21.50 -40.32 32.31
CA LYS A 584 -20.19 -40.04 32.92
C LYS A 584 -20.23 -38.97 34.01
N LEU A 585 -21.22 -38.08 33.99
CA LEU A 585 -21.47 -37.08 35.03
C LEU A 585 -22.44 -37.56 36.12
N GLY A 586 -22.95 -38.79 36.04
CA GLY A 586 -23.87 -39.39 37.01
C GLY A 586 -25.35 -39.14 36.75
N ASP A 587 -25.73 -38.41 35.71
CA ASP A 587 -27.12 -38.19 35.32
C ASP A 587 -27.65 -39.39 34.52
N LYS A 588 -27.98 -40.46 35.25
CA LYS A 588 -28.46 -41.73 34.67
C LYS A 588 -29.84 -41.59 34.01
N GLN A 589 -30.74 -40.79 34.58
CA GLN A 589 -32.09 -40.58 34.03
C GLN A 589 -32.04 -39.78 32.73
N GLY A 590 -31.29 -38.67 32.69
CA GLY A 590 -31.10 -37.89 31.47
C GLY A 590 -30.36 -38.66 30.37
N ALA A 591 -29.44 -39.56 30.75
CA ALA A 591 -28.79 -40.46 29.81
C ALA A 591 -29.76 -41.48 29.18
N LEU A 592 -30.65 -42.10 29.97
CA LEU A 592 -31.68 -43.01 29.45
C LEU A 592 -32.62 -42.33 28.45
N ALA A 593 -33.04 -41.10 28.75
CA ALA A 593 -33.90 -40.33 27.87
C ALA A 593 -33.23 -40.07 26.52
N ASP A 594 -31.97 -39.61 26.54
CA ASP A 594 -31.20 -39.35 25.32
C ASP A 594 -30.95 -40.63 24.51
N LEU A 595 -30.53 -41.71 25.14
CA LEU A 595 -30.26 -42.98 24.45
C LEU A 595 -31.53 -43.60 23.86
N THR A 596 -32.67 -43.43 24.53
CA THR A 596 -33.97 -43.86 24.00
C THR A 596 -34.36 -43.05 22.76
N GLN A 597 -34.10 -41.74 22.78
CA GLN A 597 -34.32 -40.90 21.60
C GLN A 597 -33.35 -41.26 20.46
N ALA A 598 -32.07 -41.53 20.75
CA ALA A 598 -31.10 -42.00 19.75
C ALA A 598 -31.57 -43.29 19.06
N ILE A 599 -32.06 -44.26 19.84
CA ILE A 599 -32.60 -45.54 19.33
C ILE A 599 -33.89 -45.33 18.53
N LYS A 600 -34.77 -44.42 18.96
CA LYS A 600 -35.98 -44.08 18.21
C LYS A 600 -35.64 -43.50 16.83
N ILE A 601 -34.61 -42.66 16.74
CA ILE A 601 -34.13 -42.06 15.50
C ILE A 601 -33.41 -43.10 14.63
N ASN A 602 -32.51 -43.88 15.23
CA ASN A 602 -31.77 -44.95 14.56
C ASN A 602 -31.90 -46.28 15.33
N PRO A 603 -32.86 -47.14 14.94
CA PRO A 603 -33.08 -48.44 15.57
C PRO A 603 -31.92 -49.43 15.45
N ASN A 604 -30.90 -49.14 14.62
CA ASN A 604 -29.70 -49.96 14.43
C ASN A 604 -28.46 -49.36 15.12
N HIS A 605 -28.62 -48.39 16.04
CA HIS A 605 -27.51 -47.78 16.75
C HIS A 605 -27.00 -48.67 17.90
N GLY A 606 -26.10 -49.61 17.59
CA GLY A 606 -25.58 -50.61 18.55
C GLY A 606 -25.04 -50.01 19.86
N GLU A 607 -24.19 -48.97 19.78
CA GLU A 607 -23.62 -48.33 20.98
C GLU A 607 -24.69 -47.71 21.89
N ALA A 608 -25.78 -47.17 21.33
CA ALA A 608 -26.86 -46.60 22.13
C ALA A 608 -27.59 -47.67 22.95
N TYR A 609 -27.81 -48.86 22.36
CA TYR A 609 -28.35 -50.02 23.08
C TYR A 609 -27.39 -50.51 24.16
N ILE A 610 -26.08 -50.59 23.89
CA ILE A 610 -25.09 -51.00 24.89
C ILE A 610 -25.12 -50.05 26.09
N ASN A 611 -25.02 -48.74 25.84
CA ASN A 611 -25.00 -47.73 26.89
C ASN A 611 -26.33 -47.72 27.67
N ARG A 612 -27.48 -47.83 26.99
CA ARG A 612 -28.79 -47.86 27.65
C ARG A 612 -28.94 -49.11 28.50
N GLY A 613 -28.52 -50.26 27.98
CA GLY A 613 -28.63 -51.54 28.67
C GLY A 613 -27.82 -51.59 29.96
N VAL A 614 -26.59 -51.04 29.93
CA VAL A 614 -25.76 -50.86 31.13
C VAL A 614 -26.46 -49.99 32.17
N ILE A 615 -26.99 -48.83 31.77
CA ILE A 615 -27.63 -47.90 32.70
C ILE A 615 -28.90 -48.49 33.31
N ARG A 616 -29.72 -49.21 32.53
CA ARG A 616 -30.92 -49.89 33.02
C ARG A 616 -30.59 -50.95 34.06
N ALA A 617 -29.58 -51.78 33.80
CA ALA A 617 -29.11 -52.79 34.74
C ALA A 617 -28.60 -52.15 36.06
N GLU A 618 -27.86 -51.05 35.98
CA GLU A 618 -27.41 -50.33 37.18
C GLU A 618 -28.53 -49.68 37.99
N LEU A 619 -29.67 -49.37 37.36
CA LEU A 619 -30.86 -48.82 38.01
C LEU A 619 -31.83 -49.91 38.49
N GLY A 620 -31.47 -51.19 38.36
CA GLY A 620 -32.27 -52.34 38.79
C GLY A 620 -33.21 -52.92 37.74
N ASP A 621 -33.33 -52.30 36.56
CA ASP A 621 -34.03 -52.86 35.39
C ASP A 621 -33.07 -53.80 34.62
N THR A 622 -32.63 -54.86 35.28
CA THR A 622 -31.68 -55.82 34.71
C THR A 622 -32.25 -56.53 33.50
N GLN A 623 -33.56 -56.84 33.50
CA GLN A 623 -34.23 -57.50 32.39
C GLN A 623 -34.26 -56.61 31.14
N GLY A 624 -34.70 -55.35 31.27
CA GLY A 624 -34.64 -54.39 30.16
C GLY A 624 -33.21 -54.10 29.71
N GLY A 625 -32.24 -54.14 30.63
CA GLY A 625 -30.82 -54.06 30.31
C GLY A 625 -30.32 -55.19 29.41
N LEU A 626 -30.72 -56.43 29.73
CA LEU A 626 -30.39 -57.63 28.93
C LEU A 626 -31.05 -57.59 27.54
N GLU A 627 -32.30 -57.12 27.45
CA GLU A 627 -32.99 -56.94 26.16
C GLU A 627 -32.23 -55.98 25.25
N ASP A 628 -31.80 -54.84 25.78
CA ASP A 628 -31.02 -53.84 25.03
C ASP A 628 -29.66 -54.42 24.59
N LEU A 629 -28.95 -55.13 25.48
CA LEU A 629 -27.66 -55.74 25.15
C LEU A 629 -27.79 -56.90 24.13
N ASN A 630 -28.88 -57.66 24.18
CA ASN A 630 -29.21 -58.65 23.16
C ASN A 630 -29.46 -57.98 21.80
N GLN A 631 -30.16 -56.85 21.79
CA GLN A 631 -30.39 -56.10 20.55
C GLN A 631 -29.08 -55.53 19.99
N ALA A 632 -28.19 -55.01 20.84
CA ALA A 632 -26.85 -54.59 20.42
C ALA A 632 -26.06 -55.73 19.76
N LEU A 633 -26.13 -56.95 20.30
CA LEU A 633 -25.47 -58.13 19.75
C LEU A 633 -26.15 -58.68 18.48
N LYS A 634 -27.45 -58.44 18.29
CA LYS A 634 -28.10 -58.69 16.98
C LYS A 634 -27.59 -57.72 15.91
N ILE A 635 -27.34 -56.47 16.29
CA ILE A 635 -26.80 -55.45 15.39
C ILE A 635 -25.33 -55.75 15.05
N ASN A 636 -24.51 -56.07 16.06
CA ASN A 636 -23.12 -56.47 15.89
C ASN A 636 -22.79 -57.73 16.72
N PRO A 637 -22.83 -58.92 16.09
CA PRO A 637 -22.53 -60.18 16.76
C PRO A 637 -21.07 -60.35 17.21
N GLN A 638 -20.17 -59.45 16.78
CA GLN A 638 -18.73 -59.47 17.10
C GLN A 638 -18.33 -58.32 18.04
N ASP A 639 -19.26 -57.80 18.83
CA ASP A 639 -18.97 -56.74 19.80
C ASP A 639 -18.55 -57.29 21.17
N ALA A 640 -17.25 -57.31 21.43
CA ALA A 640 -16.69 -57.76 22.71
C ALA A 640 -17.15 -56.92 23.92
N THR A 641 -17.43 -55.62 23.72
CA THR A 641 -17.92 -54.74 24.78
C THR A 641 -19.37 -55.10 25.14
N ALA A 642 -20.20 -55.36 24.13
CA ALA A 642 -21.58 -55.77 24.34
C ALA A 642 -21.66 -57.12 25.08
N TYR A 643 -20.86 -58.12 24.70
CA TYR A 643 -20.77 -59.38 25.45
C TYR A 643 -20.30 -59.18 26.89
N ASN A 644 -19.24 -58.39 27.12
CA ASN A 644 -18.79 -58.10 28.47
C ASN A 644 -19.90 -57.44 29.32
N ASN A 645 -20.60 -56.45 28.77
CA ASN A 645 -21.66 -55.76 29.49
C ASN A 645 -22.88 -56.66 29.74
N ARG A 646 -23.23 -57.54 28.78
CA ARG A 646 -24.28 -58.54 28.96
C ARG A 646 -23.92 -59.56 30.02
N GLY A 647 -22.67 -60.01 30.05
CA GLY A 647 -22.17 -60.89 31.12
C GLY A 647 -22.27 -60.24 32.50
N THR A 648 -21.96 -58.95 32.62
CA THR A 648 -22.14 -58.21 33.88
C THR A 648 -23.62 -58.14 34.28
N ALA A 649 -24.52 -57.84 33.34
CA ALA A 649 -25.96 -57.81 33.61
C ALA A 649 -26.50 -59.20 34.02
N ARG A 650 -26.07 -60.27 33.35
CA ARG A 650 -26.43 -61.66 33.70
C ARG A 650 -25.98 -62.06 35.09
N TYR A 651 -24.76 -61.66 35.47
CA TYR A 651 -24.26 -61.87 36.83
C TYR A 651 -25.13 -61.16 37.86
N LEU A 652 -25.54 -59.91 37.60
CA LEU A 652 -26.44 -59.16 38.48
C LEU A 652 -27.84 -59.79 38.59
N SER A 653 -28.33 -60.48 37.55
CA SER A 653 -29.57 -61.27 37.61
C SER A 653 -29.40 -62.66 38.24
N GLY A 654 -28.19 -63.02 38.69
CA GLY A 654 -27.89 -64.32 39.30
C GLY A 654 -27.54 -65.44 38.32
N ASP A 655 -27.55 -65.18 37.01
CA ASP A 655 -27.13 -66.12 35.96
C ASP A 655 -25.60 -66.12 35.82
N LYS A 656 -24.94 -66.77 36.79
CA LYS A 656 -23.47 -66.88 36.82
C LYS A 656 -22.91 -67.65 35.63
N GLN A 657 -23.61 -68.67 35.15
CA GLN A 657 -23.14 -69.51 34.05
C GLN A 657 -23.20 -68.76 32.72
N GLY A 658 -24.34 -68.13 32.40
CA GLY A 658 -24.48 -67.30 31.21
C GLY A 658 -23.57 -66.06 31.23
N ALA A 659 -23.21 -65.55 32.42
CA ALA A 659 -22.19 -64.52 32.56
C ALA A 659 -20.78 -65.01 32.16
N ILE A 660 -20.38 -66.21 32.62
CA ILE A 660 -19.09 -66.82 32.25
C ILE A 660 -19.00 -67.05 30.75
N GLU A 661 -20.09 -67.51 30.11
CA GLU A 661 -20.17 -67.71 28.67
C GLU A 661 -19.96 -66.39 27.92
N ASP A 662 -20.69 -65.34 28.30
CA ASP A 662 -20.56 -64.02 27.69
C ASP A 662 -19.17 -63.41 27.86
N PHE A 663 -18.57 -63.51 29.05
CA PHE A 663 -17.19 -63.05 29.24
C PHE A 663 -16.19 -63.86 28.42
N SER A 664 -16.44 -65.16 28.24
CA SER A 664 -15.59 -66.01 27.40
C SER A 664 -15.68 -65.60 25.93
N GLN A 665 -16.88 -65.30 25.44
CA GLN A 665 -17.06 -64.77 24.09
C GLN A 665 -16.40 -63.40 23.90
N ALA A 666 -16.52 -62.51 24.90
CA ALA A 666 -15.85 -61.21 24.89
C ALA A 666 -14.32 -61.34 24.80
N ILE A 667 -13.73 -62.34 25.46
CA ILE A 667 -12.30 -62.65 25.44
C ILE A 667 -11.89 -63.28 24.11
N GLU A 668 -12.72 -64.17 23.55
CA GLU A 668 -12.46 -64.78 22.24
C GLU A 668 -12.41 -63.71 21.15
N ILE A 669 -13.36 -62.77 21.16
CA ILE A 669 -13.41 -61.66 20.20
C ILE A 669 -12.27 -60.66 20.47
N ASN A 670 -12.00 -60.34 21.73
CA ASN A 670 -10.92 -59.42 22.11
C ASN A 670 -10.07 -60.00 23.26
N PRO A 671 -8.95 -60.68 22.93
CA PRO A 671 -8.03 -61.25 23.92
C PRO A 671 -7.36 -60.22 24.84
N ASN A 672 -7.49 -58.92 24.56
CA ASN A 672 -6.97 -57.83 25.40
C ASN A 672 -8.05 -57.19 26.31
N ASN A 673 -9.25 -57.76 26.38
CA ASN A 673 -10.32 -57.26 27.23
C ASN A 673 -10.10 -57.60 28.72
N ALA A 674 -9.35 -56.73 29.40
CA ALA A 674 -9.00 -56.89 30.82
C ALA A 674 -10.22 -57.02 31.74
N ASN A 675 -11.31 -56.30 31.44
CA ASN A 675 -12.54 -56.35 32.25
C ASN A 675 -13.24 -57.71 32.14
N ALA A 676 -13.28 -58.31 30.95
CA ALA A 676 -13.89 -59.63 30.76
C ALA A 676 -13.12 -60.71 31.53
N TYR A 677 -11.77 -60.68 31.49
CA TYR A 677 -10.94 -61.57 32.31
C TYR A 677 -11.19 -61.36 33.80
N LYS A 678 -11.20 -60.11 34.27
CA LYS A 678 -11.43 -59.80 35.69
C LYS A 678 -12.79 -60.33 36.16
N ASN A 679 -13.84 -60.06 35.39
CA ASN A 679 -15.20 -60.43 35.75
C ASN A 679 -15.37 -61.96 35.73
N ARG A 680 -14.90 -62.64 34.68
CA ARG A 680 -14.95 -64.11 34.60
C ARG A 680 -14.15 -64.76 35.72
N GLY A 681 -12.96 -64.26 36.00
CA GLY A 681 -12.08 -64.75 37.05
C GLY A 681 -12.70 -64.65 38.45
N ASN A 682 -13.34 -63.51 38.75
CA ASN A 682 -14.03 -63.32 40.02
C ASN A 682 -15.19 -64.33 40.18
N ILE A 683 -16.03 -64.50 39.15
CA ILE A 683 -17.18 -65.42 39.23
C ILE A 683 -16.72 -66.88 39.37
N ARG A 684 -15.68 -67.29 38.63
CA ARG A 684 -15.09 -68.65 38.73
C ARG A 684 -14.55 -68.92 40.13
N ALA A 685 -13.81 -67.97 40.70
CA ALA A 685 -13.26 -68.09 42.04
C ALA A 685 -14.35 -68.15 43.13
N GLU A 686 -15.39 -67.32 43.01
CA GLU A 686 -16.57 -67.35 43.90
C GLU A 686 -17.37 -68.65 43.81
N SER A 687 -17.37 -69.29 42.63
CA SER A 687 -18.14 -70.52 42.36
C SER A 687 -17.36 -71.81 42.63
N GLY A 688 -16.15 -71.73 43.20
CA GLY A 688 -15.34 -72.87 43.62
C GLY A 688 -14.19 -73.27 42.68
N ASP A 689 -14.15 -72.76 41.43
CA ASP A 689 -13.03 -72.97 40.49
C ASP A 689 -11.93 -71.91 40.72
N LYS A 690 -11.36 -71.93 41.93
CA LYS A 690 -10.38 -70.94 42.39
C LYS A 690 -9.14 -70.87 41.49
N ASN A 691 -8.64 -72.01 41.02
CA ASN A 691 -7.43 -72.06 40.21
C ASN A 691 -7.60 -71.34 38.87
N ARG A 692 -8.68 -71.65 38.13
CA ARG A 692 -8.94 -70.93 36.86
C ARG A 692 -9.36 -69.49 37.09
N GLY A 693 -10.06 -69.20 38.20
CA GLY A 693 -10.41 -67.85 38.61
C GLY A 693 -9.18 -66.95 38.82
N ILE A 694 -8.18 -67.45 39.56
CA ILE A 694 -6.92 -66.73 39.81
C ILE A 694 -6.14 -66.51 38.51
N GLN A 695 -6.09 -67.49 37.61
CA GLN A 695 -5.43 -67.34 36.30
C GLN A 695 -6.04 -66.20 35.47
N ASP A 696 -7.37 -66.14 35.40
CA ASP A 696 -8.09 -65.06 34.71
C ASP A 696 -7.80 -63.69 35.37
N LEU A 697 -7.80 -63.62 36.71
CA LEU A 697 -7.48 -62.39 37.45
C LEU A 697 -6.03 -61.94 37.24
N GLN A 698 -5.07 -62.87 37.19
CA GLN A 698 -3.67 -62.56 36.86
C GLN A 698 -3.54 -61.97 35.46
N LYS A 699 -4.25 -62.55 34.47
CA LYS A 699 -4.26 -62.02 33.12
C LYS A 699 -4.88 -60.62 33.04
N ALA A 700 -5.98 -60.40 33.76
CA ALA A 700 -6.61 -59.09 33.87
C ALA A 700 -5.66 -58.04 34.47
N ALA A 701 -4.92 -58.38 35.53
CA ALA A 701 -3.96 -57.48 36.16
C ALA A 701 -2.84 -57.09 35.17
N GLU A 702 -2.26 -58.07 34.45
CA GLU A 702 -1.26 -57.80 33.41
C GLU A 702 -1.79 -56.83 32.35
N LEU A 703 -3.01 -57.06 31.86
CA LEU A 703 -3.63 -56.21 30.83
C LEU A 703 -3.92 -54.80 31.35
N PHE A 704 -4.46 -54.64 32.58
CA PHE A 704 -4.69 -53.32 33.16
C PHE A 704 -3.39 -52.54 33.34
N GLN A 705 -2.29 -53.21 33.72
CA GLN A 705 -0.98 -52.57 33.84
C GLN A 705 -0.47 -52.10 32.47
N ARG A 706 -0.56 -52.95 31.43
CA ARG A 706 -0.21 -52.56 30.05
C ARG A 706 -1.06 -51.41 29.53
N GLN A 707 -2.33 -51.34 29.95
CA GLN A 707 -3.27 -50.27 29.60
C GLN A 707 -3.11 -49.00 30.45
N GLY A 708 -2.21 -48.99 31.44
CA GLY A 708 -2.02 -47.85 32.36
C GLY A 708 -3.16 -47.64 33.37
N ASN A 709 -4.09 -48.59 33.50
CA ASN A 709 -5.22 -48.51 34.42
C ASN A 709 -4.81 -48.97 35.84
N ASN A 710 -4.03 -48.13 36.51
CA ASN A 710 -3.43 -48.42 37.81
C ASN A 710 -4.46 -48.72 38.92
N GLU A 711 -5.65 -48.12 38.86
CA GLU A 711 -6.70 -48.36 39.84
C GLU A 711 -7.29 -49.77 39.69
N SER A 712 -7.66 -50.15 38.47
CA SER A 712 -8.21 -51.48 38.19
C SER A 712 -7.16 -52.58 38.38
N TYR A 713 -5.89 -52.28 38.09
CA TYR A 713 -4.77 -53.15 38.42
C TYR A 713 -4.71 -53.46 39.93
N LYS A 714 -4.69 -52.43 40.78
CA LYS A 714 -4.65 -52.60 42.25
C LYS A 714 -5.88 -53.36 42.78
N LYS A 715 -7.08 -53.02 42.30
CA LYS A 715 -8.32 -53.73 42.67
C LYS A 715 -8.26 -55.21 42.28
N THR A 716 -7.69 -55.52 41.12
CA THR A 716 -7.56 -56.89 40.64
C THR A 716 -6.55 -57.68 41.48
N LEU A 717 -5.44 -57.07 41.91
CA LEU A 717 -4.49 -57.71 42.83
C LEU A 717 -5.13 -58.06 44.19
N GLN A 718 -6.00 -57.20 44.72
CA GLN A 718 -6.73 -57.49 45.95
C GLN A 718 -7.68 -58.70 45.79
N LEU A 719 -8.32 -58.85 44.63
CA LEU A 719 -9.14 -60.04 44.33
C LEU A 719 -8.28 -61.30 44.27
N ILE A 720 -7.08 -61.25 43.69
CA ILE A 720 -6.15 -62.40 43.68
C ILE A 720 -5.82 -62.81 45.12
N LEU A 721 -5.43 -61.85 45.97
CA LEU A 721 -5.12 -62.11 47.39
C LEU A 721 -6.31 -62.66 48.19
N LYS A 722 -7.54 -62.27 47.84
CA LYS A 722 -8.77 -62.75 48.50
C LYS A 722 -9.03 -64.24 48.23
N TYR A 723 -8.65 -64.75 47.06
CA TYR A 723 -8.97 -66.10 46.62
C TYR A 723 -7.82 -67.11 46.70
N GLN A 724 -6.59 -66.61 46.92
CA GLN A 724 -5.45 -67.40 47.42
C GLN A 724 -5.74 -67.91 48.82
#